data_AF-A0A9Q1A5C1-F1
#
_entry.id   AF-A0A9Q1A5C1-F1
#
_cell.length_a   1.000
_cell.length_b   1.000
_cell.length_c   1.000
_cell.angle_alpha   90.00
_cell.angle_beta   90.00
_cell.angle_gamma   90.00
#
_symmetry.space_group_name_H-M   'P 1'
#
loop_
_entity.id
_entity.type
_entity.pdbx_description
1 polymer ?
#
loop_
_entity_poly.entity_id
_entity_poly.type
_entity_poly.pdbx_seq_one_letter_code
_entity_poly.pdbx_strand_id
1 'polypeptide(L)'
;MPLQIAEDYSHCEFLIRLPGYCPMPAFRDVVDVPLVVRGLHKSRAEVRKELGVEEDAKLVIFNFGGQPAGWKLQEVFLPPGWKCVVCGGSDKEDYPPNFIKLPKDAYTPDVIAASDCMLGKIGYGTFSEAMAYKLPFVFVRRDYFNEEPFLRNMLEHYHGGVEMIRRDLLTGCWQPYLERAISLKPCYDGGVNGGEVAARILQDTALGKNHASDKPCGARRLRDAIVLGYQLQRVNNRIIGIPDWYNLAENKLAGRSSEGSQILREVEDYEILHGDPQGLPDTMAFLKSLADLGARHDSNKDTDEVRENLAAAGLFNWEEEIFVARAPGRLDVMGGIADYSGSLVLQMPIREACHVAVQKNHPAKQKLWKHAQARHHADHEKLTPILEIVSLGSELNNRGPTFDMDLSDFKDGEKPVSYEAARKYFVKDPSQKWAAYVAGTILVLMTELGVCFENSISILVSSGVPEGKGVSSSAALEVATMSAIAAAHGLNIAPRDLALLCQKVENHVVGAPCGVMDQMTSACGEANKLLAMVCQPAEVLGVVDIPSHVRFWGIDSGLRHSVGGSDYGSVRIGTYMGRKIIKSTAAGLSKENNKDDLDKDGIELLNNEASLDYLCNLPPHRYEGVYVDKLPETVSGEEFMKKYANHEDSVTTIDPKHIYAVKAPTRHPVYENFRVEAFKALLTATTSDGQLSALGELMYQCHYSYGSCGLGSDGTDRLVELVQEMQHSKASKSENGTLYGAKITGGGSGGTVCVIGKNFVGSNEQILEIQRRYHVATGFNPYVFEGSSPGAGEFGYLRIRRRNVTE
;
A
#
# COMPACT_ATOMS: atom_id res chain seq x y z
N MET A 1 -1.53 -36.73 -10.02
CA MET A 1 -0.70 -36.21 -8.92
C MET A 1 -1.31 -34.99 -8.21
N PRO A 2 -1.74 -33.90 -8.88
CA PRO A 2 -2.30 -32.72 -8.18
C PRO A 2 -3.60 -32.99 -7.40
N LEU A 3 -4.45 -33.88 -7.92
CA LEU A 3 -5.70 -34.31 -7.27
C LEU A 3 -5.47 -35.06 -5.96
N GLN A 4 -4.46 -35.94 -5.90
CA GLN A 4 -4.13 -36.70 -4.69
C GLN A 4 -3.65 -35.76 -3.57
N ILE A 5 -2.74 -34.84 -3.88
CA ILE A 5 -2.24 -33.85 -2.90
C ILE A 5 -3.40 -32.98 -2.38
N ALA A 6 -4.35 -32.63 -3.25
CA ALA A 6 -5.52 -31.85 -2.84
C ALA A 6 -6.50 -32.60 -1.95
N GLU A 7 -6.67 -33.88 -2.21
CA GLU A 7 -7.46 -34.79 -1.38
C GLU A 7 -6.77 -35.01 -0.03
N ASP A 8 -5.48 -35.30 -0.01
CA ASP A 8 -4.67 -35.49 1.19
C ASP A 8 -4.74 -34.25 2.12
N TYR A 9 -4.60 -33.03 1.57
CA TYR A 9 -4.72 -31.80 2.37
C TYR A 9 -6.16 -31.46 2.78
N SER A 10 -7.18 -31.95 2.07
CA SER A 10 -8.58 -31.75 2.47
C SER A 10 -8.94 -32.51 3.75
N HIS A 11 -8.15 -33.54 4.08
CA HIS A 11 -8.25 -34.29 5.33
C HIS A 11 -7.48 -33.63 6.50
N CYS A 12 -6.77 -32.53 6.26
CA CYS A 12 -6.10 -31.80 7.35
C CYS A 12 -7.11 -30.98 8.16
N GLU A 13 -7.05 -31.14 9.48
CA GLU A 13 -7.86 -30.39 10.45
C GLU A 13 -7.34 -28.95 10.62
N PHE A 14 -6.02 -28.76 10.66
CA PHE A 14 -5.39 -27.45 10.77
C PHE A 14 -4.01 -27.42 10.11
N LEU A 15 -3.50 -26.21 9.83
CA LEU A 15 -2.16 -25.96 9.29
C LEU A 15 -1.23 -25.44 10.39
N ILE A 16 -0.09 -26.10 10.58
CA ILE A 16 1.04 -25.52 11.31
C ILE A 16 1.84 -24.66 10.33
N ARG A 17 1.81 -23.33 10.52
CA ARG A 17 2.33 -22.37 9.55
C ARG A 17 3.62 -21.72 10.04
N LEU A 18 4.61 -21.71 9.15
CA LEU A 18 5.95 -21.20 9.42
C LEU A 18 6.05 -19.70 9.10
N PRO A 19 6.89 -18.90 9.80
CA PRO A 19 7.02 -17.47 9.51
C PRO A 19 7.56 -17.19 8.09
N GLY A 20 7.08 -16.15 7.42
CA GLY A 20 7.43 -15.90 6.01
C GLY A 20 6.70 -16.82 5.03
N TYR A 21 5.55 -17.35 5.44
CA TYR A 21 4.67 -18.20 4.64
C TYR A 21 4.13 -17.50 3.39
N CYS A 22 3.92 -18.29 2.33
CA CYS A 22 3.01 -17.95 1.25
C CYS A 22 1.56 -18.06 1.75
N PRO A 23 0.61 -17.20 1.30
CA PRO A 23 -0.81 -17.34 1.62
C PRO A 23 -1.33 -18.75 1.36
N MET A 24 -1.91 -19.34 2.39
CA MET A 24 -2.51 -20.66 2.36
C MET A 24 -4.01 -20.56 2.72
N PRO A 25 -4.82 -19.82 1.94
CA PRO A 25 -6.23 -19.55 2.26
C PRO A 25 -7.11 -20.81 2.27
N ALA A 26 -6.56 -21.93 1.79
CA ALA A 26 -7.19 -23.22 1.90
C ALA A 26 -7.27 -23.75 3.34
N PHE A 27 -6.57 -23.19 4.32
CA PHE A 27 -6.64 -23.68 5.71
C PHE A 27 -7.35 -22.65 6.61
N ARG A 28 -8.43 -23.06 7.26
CA ARG A 28 -9.23 -22.20 8.15
C ARG A 28 -8.60 -22.09 9.53
N ASP A 29 -8.18 -23.23 10.07
CA ASP A 29 -7.46 -23.29 11.34
C ASP A 29 -5.97 -23.29 11.06
N VAL A 30 -5.31 -22.21 11.46
CA VAL A 30 -3.89 -22.02 11.26
C VAL A 30 -3.25 -21.74 12.61
N VAL A 31 -2.22 -22.53 12.93
CA VAL A 31 -1.40 -22.37 14.13
C VAL A 31 -0.04 -21.89 13.68
N ASP A 32 0.21 -20.59 13.87
CA ASP A 32 1.52 -20.01 13.61
C ASP A 32 2.53 -20.52 14.64
N VAL A 33 3.69 -20.96 14.16
CA VAL A 33 4.80 -21.38 15.01
C VAL A 33 6.01 -20.47 14.81
N PRO A 34 6.93 -20.43 15.78
CA PRO A 34 8.18 -19.69 15.61
C PRO A 34 9.05 -20.23 14.46
N LEU A 35 10.17 -19.57 14.17
CA LEU A 35 11.10 -20.07 13.16
C LEU A 35 11.57 -21.47 13.52
N VAL A 36 11.67 -22.33 12.51
CA VAL A 36 12.28 -23.65 12.63
C VAL A 36 13.75 -23.47 12.29
N VAL A 37 14.58 -23.57 13.33
CA VAL A 37 16.02 -23.31 13.26
C VAL A 37 16.73 -24.51 13.88
N ARG A 38 17.83 -24.92 13.25
CA ARG A 38 18.69 -25.96 13.78
C ARG A 38 19.56 -25.39 14.91
N GLY A 39 19.75 -26.14 16.00
CA GLY A 39 20.64 -25.72 17.08
C GLY A 39 22.10 -25.66 16.63
N LEU A 40 22.88 -24.79 17.27
CA LEU A 40 24.34 -24.72 17.09
C LEU A 40 25.02 -25.83 17.87
N HIS A 41 26.06 -26.44 17.29
CA HIS A 41 26.92 -27.40 17.98
C HIS A 41 28.21 -26.76 18.50
N LYS A 42 28.68 -25.69 17.85
CA LYS A 42 29.91 -24.98 18.18
C LYS A 42 29.68 -23.49 18.30
N SER A 43 30.51 -22.82 19.11
CA SER A 43 30.55 -21.37 19.18
C SER A 43 31.24 -20.76 17.95
N ARG A 44 30.98 -19.47 17.69
CA ARG A 44 31.65 -18.70 16.63
C ARG A 44 33.17 -18.81 16.71
N ALA A 45 33.74 -18.67 17.90
CA ALA A 45 35.20 -18.70 18.08
C ALA A 45 35.81 -20.06 17.74
N GLU A 46 35.14 -21.16 18.09
CA GLU A 46 35.59 -22.51 17.74
C GLU A 46 35.57 -22.73 16.22
N VAL A 47 34.49 -22.32 15.55
CA VAL A 47 34.35 -22.45 14.09
C VAL A 47 35.39 -21.61 13.35
N ARG A 48 35.60 -20.35 13.77
CA ARG A 48 36.58 -19.46 13.13
C ARG A 48 38.00 -19.96 13.31
N LYS A 49 38.34 -20.51 14.48
CA LYS A 49 39.61 -21.18 14.75
C LYS A 49 39.83 -22.38 13.83
N GLU A 50 38.82 -23.23 13.64
CA GLU A 50 38.89 -24.38 12.72
C GLU A 50 39.07 -23.96 11.26
N LEU A 51 38.49 -22.82 10.87
CA LEU A 51 38.62 -22.26 9.52
C LEU A 51 39.91 -21.44 9.31
N GLY A 52 40.72 -21.21 10.35
CA GLY A 52 41.91 -20.34 10.26
C GLY A 52 41.56 -18.88 9.95
N VAL A 53 40.46 -18.39 10.51
CA VAL A 53 39.97 -17.02 10.35
C VAL A 53 40.13 -16.27 11.66
N GLU A 54 40.84 -15.15 11.63
CA GLU A 54 40.98 -14.25 12.79
C GLU A 54 39.60 -13.67 13.20
N GLU A 55 39.45 -13.29 14.47
CA GLU A 55 38.18 -12.76 14.98
C GLU A 55 37.77 -11.42 14.35
N ASP A 56 38.74 -10.59 13.97
CA ASP A 56 38.54 -9.27 13.37
C ASP A 56 38.37 -9.28 11.85
N ALA A 57 38.77 -10.37 11.18
CA ALA A 57 38.59 -10.54 9.74
C ALA A 57 37.08 -10.57 9.37
N LYS A 58 36.70 -10.03 8.20
CA LYS A 58 35.32 -10.16 7.72
C LYS A 58 35.13 -11.49 6.99
N LEU A 59 34.15 -12.27 7.42
CA LEU A 59 33.85 -13.59 6.89
C LEU A 59 32.48 -13.61 6.20
N VAL A 60 32.45 -14.02 4.93
CA VAL A 60 31.22 -14.25 4.18
C VAL A 60 31.02 -15.74 4.00
N ILE A 61 29.79 -16.25 4.16
CA ILE A 61 29.44 -17.61 3.75
C ILE A 61 28.74 -17.58 2.38
N PHE A 62 29.29 -18.31 1.41
CA PHE A 62 28.73 -18.49 0.07
C PHE A 62 27.91 -19.77 0.01
N ASN A 63 26.59 -19.63 0.10
CA ASN A 63 25.65 -20.72 0.34
C ASN A 63 24.66 -20.91 -0.81
N PHE A 64 25.05 -21.70 -1.82
CA PHE A 64 24.24 -22.05 -3.00
C PHE A 64 23.88 -23.55 -3.09
N GLY A 65 23.91 -24.28 -1.97
CA GLY A 65 23.80 -25.74 -1.90
C GLY A 65 22.73 -26.38 -2.81
N GLY A 66 23.07 -27.51 -3.46
CA GLY A 66 22.18 -28.25 -4.37
C GLY A 66 22.16 -27.76 -5.83
N GLN A 67 23.02 -26.81 -6.21
CA GLN A 67 23.32 -26.49 -7.62
C GLN A 67 24.65 -27.15 -8.04
N PRO A 68 24.85 -27.48 -9.34
CA PRO A 68 26.09 -28.07 -9.81
C PRO A 68 27.29 -27.18 -9.48
N ALA A 69 28.39 -27.80 -9.01
CA ALA A 69 29.68 -27.13 -8.82
C ALA A 69 30.23 -26.59 -10.15
N GLY A 70 30.96 -25.48 -10.10
CA GLY A 70 31.58 -24.86 -11.30
C GLY A 70 31.81 -23.35 -11.21
N TRP A 71 31.79 -22.75 -10.02
CA TRP A 71 31.94 -21.30 -9.86
C TRP A 71 33.37 -20.84 -10.17
N LYS A 72 33.52 -19.90 -11.11
CA LYS A 72 34.80 -19.23 -11.41
C LYS A 72 35.04 -18.05 -10.46
N LEU A 73 35.21 -18.34 -9.18
CA LEU A 73 35.44 -17.34 -8.15
C LEU A 73 36.81 -16.68 -8.33
N GLN A 74 36.88 -15.36 -8.14
CA GLN A 74 38.12 -14.59 -8.26
C GLN A 74 38.34 -13.77 -6.99
N GLU A 75 39.61 -13.55 -6.65
CA GLU A 75 39.99 -12.80 -5.44
C GLU A 75 39.35 -11.41 -5.37
N VAL A 76 39.24 -10.74 -6.53
CA VAL A 76 38.66 -9.39 -6.68
C VAL A 76 37.15 -9.29 -6.40
N PHE A 77 36.46 -10.41 -6.22
CA PHE A 77 35.02 -10.40 -5.94
C PHE A 77 34.73 -9.98 -4.50
N LEU A 78 35.68 -10.15 -3.58
CA LEU A 78 35.55 -9.75 -2.18
C LEU A 78 36.23 -8.40 -1.94
N PRO A 79 35.73 -7.58 -1.00
CA PRO A 79 36.45 -6.40 -0.54
C PRO A 79 37.83 -6.77 0.05
N PRO A 80 38.82 -5.86 0.03
CA PRO A 80 40.15 -6.13 0.58
C PRO A 80 40.10 -6.60 2.04
N GLY A 81 40.79 -7.69 2.35
CA GLY A 81 40.87 -8.27 3.70
C GLY A 81 39.72 -9.20 4.11
N TRP A 82 38.73 -9.39 3.24
CA TRP A 82 37.62 -10.31 3.50
C TRP A 82 37.97 -11.74 3.09
N LYS A 83 37.40 -12.72 3.80
CA LYS A 83 37.45 -14.14 3.47
C LYS A 83 36.05 -14.67 3.18
N CYS A 84 35.94 -15.66 2.29
CA CYS A 84 34.67 -16.29 1.94
C CYS A 84 34.72 -17.79 2.13
N VAL A 85 33.76 -18.38 2.83
CA VAL A 85 33.61 -19.83 2.99
C VAL A 85 32.64 -20.36 1.96
N VAL A 86 33.07 -21.31 1.12
CA VAL A 86 32.29 -21.84 0.01
C VAL A 86 31.64 -23.17 0.40
N CYS A 87 30.31 -23.20 0.46
CA CYS A 87 29.53 -24.41 0.76
C CYS A 87 29.32 -25.27 -0.49
N GLY A 88 29.56 -26.58 -0.37
CA GLY A 88 29.23 -27.55 -1.43
C GLY A 88 30.17 -27.57 -2.63
N GLY A 89 31.39 -27.04 -2.49
CA GLY A 89 32.42 -27.07 -3.54
C GLY A 89 32.88 -28.49 -3.92
N SER A 90 33.21 -28.68 -5.19
CA SER A 90 33.72 -29.97 -5.70
C SER A 90 35.14 -30.26 -5.18
N ASP A 91 35.51 -31.54 -5.05
CA ASP A 91 36.88 -31.98 -4.69
C ASP A 91 37.92 -31.71 -5.78
N LYS A 92 37.48 -31.21 -6.94
CA LYS A 92 38.33 -30.90 -8.10
C LYS A 92 38.45 -29.39 -8.39
N GLU A 93 37.90 -28.53 -7.54
CA GLU A 93 37.93 -27.06 -7.72
C GLU A 93 39.01 -26.43 -6.82
N ASP A 94 39.95 -25.73 -7.43
CA ASP A 94 40.87 -24.84 -6.73
C ASP A 94 40.23 -23.45 -6.60
N TYR A 95 40.19 -22.91 -5.38
CA TYR A 95 39.70 -21.57 -5.10
C TYR A 95 40.85 -20.59 -4.82
N PRO A 96 40.65 -19.28 -5.06
CA PRO A 96 41.65 -18.26 -4.68
C PRO A 96 41.92 -18.25 -3.17
N PRO A 97 43.06 -17.69 -2.69
CA PRO A 97 43.48 -17.75 -1.29
C PRO A 97 42.48 -17.16 -0.27
N ASN A 98 41.67 -16.20 -0.69
CA ASN A 98 40.62 -15.58 0.15
C ASN A 98 39.29 -16.37 0.15
N PHE A 99 39.22 -17.51 -0.53
CA PHE A 99 38.08 -18.43 -0.53
C PHE A 99 38.45 -19.76 0.14
N ILE A 100 37.79 -20.05 1.26
CA ILE A 100 37.97 -21.26 2.06
C ILE A 100 36.93 -22.28 1.64
N LYS A 101 37.37 -23.45 1.19
CA LYS A 101 36.44 -24.55 0.90
C LYS A 101 35.92 -25.17 2.19
N LEU A 102 34.60 -25.29 2.33
CA LEU A 102 34.00 -25.95 3.47
C LEU A 102 34.01 -27.49 3.30
N PRO A 103 34.41 -28.27 4.32
CA PRO A 103 34.31 -29.73 4.30
C PRO A 103 32.87 -30.22 4.04
N LYS A 104 32.72 -31.37 3.38
CA LYS A 104 31.40 -31.92 3.01
C LYS A 104 30.54 -32.31 4.21
N ASP A 105 31.17 -32.65 5.32
CA ASP A 105 30.57 -33.03 6.60
C ASP A 105 30.42 -31.84 7.57
N ALA A 106 30.82 -30.64 7.16
CA ALA A 106 30.70 -29.46 8.01
C ALA A 106 29.23 -29.11 8.27
N TYR A 107 28.94 -28.81 9.54
CA TYR A 107 27.61 -28.42 9.96
C TYR A 107 27.36 -26.94 9.63
N THR A 108 26.65 -26.69 8.53
CA THR A 108 26.44 -25.34 7.97
C THR A 108 25.89 -24.30 8.96
N PRO A 109 24.95 -24.61 9.87
CA PRO A 109 24.44 -23.62 10.83
C PRO A 109 25.52 -22.97 11.69
N ASP A 110 26.52 -23.75 12.13
CA ASP A 110 27.66 -23.23 12.90
C ASP A 110 28.47 -22.21 12.10
N VAL A 111 28.66 -22.48 10.80
CA VAL A 111 29.40 -21.60 9.88
C VAL A 111 28.61 -20.32 9.58
N ILE A 112 27.29 -20.42 9.42
CA ILE A 112 26.40 -19.25 9.25
C ILE A 112 26.53 -18.35 10.47
N ALA A 113 26.36 -18.88 11.69
CA ALA A 113 26.49 -18.10 12.92
C ALA A 113 27.91 -17.54 13.14
N ALA A 114 28.94 -18.21 12.62
CA ALA A 114 30.31 -17.74 12.70
C ALA A 114 30.69 -16.66 11.66
N SER A 115 29.84 -16.42 10.67
CA SER A 115 30.07 -15.46 9.58
C SER A 115 29.60 -14.04 9.95
N ASP A 116 30.03 -13.04 9.18
CA ASP A 116 29.61 -11.64 9.32
C ASP A 116 28.51 -11.28 8.33
N CYS A 117 28.40 -12.01 7.22
CA CYS A 117 27.35 -11.88 6.23
C CYS A 117 27.19 -13.20 5.48
N MET A 118 26.01 -13.43 4.91
CA MET A 118 25.75 -14.55 4.00
C MET A 118 25.50 -14.04 2.59
N LEU A 119 26.03 -14.75 1.60
CA LEU A 119 25.73 -14.60 0.18
C LEU A 119 25.12 -15.90 -0.34
N GLY A 120 23.89 -15.87 -0.84
CA GLY A 120 23.22 -17.11 -1.22
C GLY A 120 21.90 -16.94 -1.98
N LYS A 121 21.25 -18.08 -2.21
CA LYS A 121 19.90 -18.11 -2.75
C LYS A 121 18.87 -18.06 -1.62
N ILE A 122 17.76 -17.36 -1.83
CA ILE A 122 16.70 -17.29 -0.82
C ILE A 122 15.90 -18.60 -0.76
N GLY A 123 15.71 -19.12 0.45
CA GLY A 123 14.96 -20.33 0.73
C GLY A 123 14.80 -20.50 2.24
N TYR A 124 13.70 -21.14 2.67
CA TYR A 124 13.26 -21.10 4.06
C TYR A 124 14.34 -21.47 5.08
N GLY A 125 15.07 -22.58 4.90
CA GLY A 125 16.08 -23.00 5.87
C GLY A 125 17.26 -22.04 6.02
N THR A 126 17.73 -21.49 4.91
CA THR A 126 18.83 -20.50 4.90
C THR A 126 18.35 -19.15 5.45
N PHE A 127 17.13 -18.76 5.08
CA PHE A 127 16.46 -17.58 5.62
C PHE A 127 16.26 -17.67 7.14
N SER A 128 15.73 -18.78 7.64
CA SER A 128 15.42 -18.93 9.07
C SER A 128 16.68 -18.90 9.93
N GLU A 129 17.78 -19.49 9.46
CA GLU A 129 19.08 -19.47 10.14
C GLU A 129 19.71 -18.07 10.16
N ALA A 130 19.71 -17.36 9.02
CA ALA A 130 20.22 -15.99 8.99
C ALA A 130 19.45 -15.06 9.93
N MET A 131 18.12 -15.17 9.93
CA MET A 131 17.25 -14.39 10.81
C MET A 131 17.49 -14.71 12.28
N ALA A 132 17.54 -16.00 12.63
CA ALA A 132 17.73 -16.45 14.01
C ALA A 132 19.07 -15.98 14.60
N TYR A 133 20.13 -15.95 13.79
CA TYR A 133 21.46 -15.51 14.21
C TYR A 133 21.74 -14.04 13.88
N LYS A 134 20.73 -13.29 13.42
CA LYS A 134 20.82 -11.86 13.07
C LYS A 134 21.97 -11.58 12.08
N LEU A 135 22.17 -12.49 11.15
CA LEU A 135 23.19 -12.40 10.12
C LEU A 135 22.64 -11.66 8.90
N PRO A 136 23.28 -10.56 8.44
CA PRO A 136 22.92 -9.93 7.18
C PRO A 136 22.98 -10.91 6.01
N PHE A 137 21.95 -10.90 5.17
CA PHE A 137 21.78 -11.82 4.07
C PHE A 137 21.72 -11.09 2.73
N VAL A 138 22.81 -11.19 1.97
CA VAL A 138 22.85 -10.81 0.55
C VAL A 138 22.27 -11.97 -0.26
N PHE A 139 21.08 -11.77 -0.82
CA PHE A 139 20.37 -12.83 -1.53
C PHE A 139 20.25 -12.53 -3.02
N VAL A 140 20.25 -13.59 -3.81
CA VAL A 140 19.96 -13.52 -5.24
C VAL A 140 18.56 -14.08 -5.47
N ARG A 141 17.79 -13.37 -6.30
CA ARG A 141 16.44 -13.78 -6.68
C ARG A 141 16.45 -15.15 -7.35
N ARG A 142 15.41 -15.91 -7.05
CA ARG A 142 15.03 -17.19 -7.59
C ARG A 142 13.70 -17.00 -8.31
N ASP A 143 13.83 -16.68 -9.58
CA ASP A 143 12.69 -16.72 -10.49
C ASP A 143 11.98 -18.07 -10.32
N TYR A 144 10.65 -18.05 -10.22
CA TYR A 144 9.78 -19.22 -10.06
C TYR A 144 9.82 -19.93 -8.69
N PHE A 145 10.35 -19.31 -7.63
CA PHE A 145 10.22 -19.82 -6.26
C PHE A 145 9.10 -19.11 -5.49
N ASN A 146 7.95 -19.78 -5.33
CA ASN A 146 6.72 -19.16 -4.80
C ASN A 146 6.84 -18.54 -3.40
N GLU A 147 7.72 -19.06 -2.54
CA GLU A 147 7.92 -18.54 -1.19
C GLU A 147 8.82 -17.30 -1.15
N GLU A 148 9.63 -17.05 -2.21
CA GLU A 148 10.61 -15.96 -2.22
C GLU A 148 10.04 -14.60 -1.85
N PRO A 149 8.93 -14.12 -2.45
CA PRO A 149 8.44 -12.78 -2.16
C PRO A 149 8.13 -12.58 -0.68
N PHE A 150 7.64 -13.62 0.00
CA PHE A 150 7.26 -13.58 1.41
C PHE A 150 8.48 -13.62 2.33
N LEU A 151 9.47 -14.47 2.01
CA LEU A 151 10.74 -14.50 2.72
C LEU A 151 11.52 -13.19 2.54
N ARG A 152 11.50 -12.61 1.32
CA ARG A 152 12.12 -11.31 1.02
C ARG A 152 11.48 -10.20 1.83
N ASN A 153 10.15 -10.08 1.81
CA ASN A 153 9.44 -9.05 2.56
C ASN A 153 9.77 -9.16 4.07
N MET A 154 9.95 -10.38 4.57
CA MET A 154 10.35 -10.59 5.95
C MET A 154 11.81 -10.17 6.22
N LEU A 155 12.74 -10.47 5.32
CA LEU A 155 14.13 -9.95 5.41
C LEU A 155 14.15 -8.42 5.42
N GLU A 156 13.35 -7.77 4.57
CA GLU A 156 13.24 -6.31 4.52
C GLU A 156 12.64 -5.76 5.82
N HIS A 157 11.55 -6.36 6.30
CA HIS A 157 10.87 -5.95 7.54
C HIS A 157 11.79 -5.98 8.77
N TYR A 158 12.65 -7.00 8.87
CA TYR A 158 13.60 -7.14 9.98
C TYR A 158 15.00 -6.61 9.67
N HIS A 159 15.13 -5.78 8.61
CA HIS A 159 16.38 -5.13 8.21
C HIS A 159 17.56 -6.11 8.00
N GLY A 160 17.26 -7.31 7.49
CA GLY A 160 18.19 -8.42 7.34
C GLY A 160 18.67 -8.70 5.92
N GLY A 161 18.08 -8.07 4.90
CA GLY A 161 18.31 -8.42 3.50
C GLY A 161 18.98 -7.34 2.64
N VAL A 162 19.84 -7.77 1.71
CA VAL A 162 20.28 -6.97 0.55
C VAL A 162 20.08 -7.80 -0.71
N GLU A 163 19.29 -7.30 -1.66
CA GLU A 163 19.12 -7.97 -2.95
C GLU A 163 20.34 -7.73 -3.86
N MET A 164 20.92 -8.80 -4.40
CA MET A 164 21.93 -8.75 -5.45
C MET A 164 21.38 -9.31 -6.77
N ILE A 165 21.50 -8.53 -7.84
CA ILE A 165 21.10 -8.99 -9.17
C ILE A 165 22.05 -10.07 -9.70
N ARG A 166 21.50 -11.02 -10.46
CA ARG A 166 22.26 -12.17 -10.98
C ARG A 166 23.48 -11.79 -11.82
N ARG A 167 23.40 -10.69 -12.58
CA ARG A 167 24.54 -10.17 -13.36
C ARG A 167 25.73 -9.87 -12.46
N ASP A 168 25.50 -9.17 -11.36
CA ASP A 168 26.55 -8.72 -10.44
C ASP A 168 27.13 -9.89 -9.65
N LEU A 169 26.30 -10.89 -9.31
CA LEU A 169 26.78 -12.17 -8.78
C LEU A 169 27.79 -12.83 -9.73
N LEU A 170 27.45 -12.96 -11.01
CA LEU A 170 28.26 -13.69 -12.00
C LEU A 170 29.50 -12.91 -12.46
N THR A 171 29.42 -11.58 -12.47
CA THR A 171 30.52 -10.69 -12.89
C THR A 171 31.45 -10.31 -11.74
N GLY A 172 31.06 -10.59 -10.49
CA GLY A 172 31.90 -10.37 -9.32
C GLY A 172 31.79 -9.00 -8.67
N CYS A 173 30.77 -8.21 -9.02
CA CYS A 173 30.55 -6.88 -8.45
C CYS A 173 29.92 -6.97 -7.04
N TRP A 174 30.49 -7.74 -6.12
CA TRP A 174 29.86 -8.03 -4.82
C TRP A 174 30.13 -6.97 -3.75
N GLN A 175 31.24 -6.24 -3.86
CA GLN A 175 31.71 -5.29 -2.84
C GLN A 175 30.62 -4.31 -2.35
N PRO A 176 29.86 -3.59 -3.22
CA PRO A 176 28.84 -2.65 -2.76
C PRO A 176 27.73 -3.32 -1.94
N TYR A 177 27.37 -4.56 -2.29
CA TYR A 177 26.32 -5.33 -1.60
C TYR A 177 26.80 -5.83 -0.24
N LEU A 178 28.04 -6.30 -0.16
CA LEU A 178 28.66 -6.80 1.07
C LEU A 178 28.90 -5.68 2.09
N GLU A 179 29.40 -4.53 1.63
CA GLU A 179 29.61 -3.35 2.48
C GLU A 179 28.26 -2.82 3.02
N ARG A 180 27.23 -2.77 2.17
CA ARG A 180 25.87 -2.43 2.60
C ARG A 180 25.34 -3.44 3.62
N ALA A 181 25.53 -4.75 3.39
CA ALA A 181 25.04 -5.78 4.29
C ALA A 181 25.63 -5.66 5.70
N ILE A 182 26.92 -5.34 5.85
CA ILE A 182 27.53 -5.15 7.18
C ILE A 182 27.00 -3.91 7.91
N SER A 183 26.47 -2.92 7.21
CA SER A 183 25.83 -1.76 7.84
C SER A 183 24.44 -2.08 8.41
N LEU A 184 23.84 -3.20 8.01
CA LEU A 184 22.53 -3.62 8.49
C LEU A 184 22.58 -4.05 9.96
N LYS A 185 21.46 -3.88 10.64
CA LYS A 185 21.24 -4.34 12.02
C LYS A 185 20.01 -5.23 12.06
N PRO A 186 20.14 -6.52 11.66
CA PRO A 186 19.01 -7.42 11.64
C PRO A 186 18.38 -7.54 13.04
N CYS A 187 17.07 -7.35 13.14
CA CYS A 187 16.38 -7.13 14.40
C CYS A 187 15.34 -8.21 14.76
N TYR A 188 15.44 -9.41 14.18
CA TYR A 188 14.50 -10.49 14.50
C TYR A 188 14.48 -10.82 16.00
N ASP A 189 13.29 -10.77 16.58
CA ASP A 189 13.01 -10.95 18.01
C ASP A 189 11.97 -12.05 18.30
N GLY A 190 11.49 -12.73 17.25
CA GLY A 190 10.59 -13.88 17.38
C GLY A 190 11.29 -15.14 17.89
N GLY A 191 10.50 -16.16 18.25
CA GLY A 191 11.04 -17.44 18.70
C GLY A 191 11.77 -18.23 17.59
N VAL A 192 12.64 -19.15 18.00
CA VAL A 192 13.47 -20.00 17.13
C VAL A 192 13.29 -21.51 17.40
N ASN A 193 12.38 -21.86 18.32
CA ASN A 193 12.09 -23.23 18.73
C ASN A 193 10.88 -23.82 17.99
N GLY A 194 10.60 -23.36 16.76
CA GLY A 194 9.42 -23.73 15.99
C GLY A 194 9.26 -25.24 15.81
N GLY A 195 10.38 -25.97 15.67
CA GLY A 195 10.37 -27.43 15.55
C GLY A 195 9.84 -28.13 16.80
N GLU A 196 10.24 -27.66 17.99
CA GLU A 196 9.75 -28.19 19.26
C GLU A 196 8.29 -27.84 19.50
N VAL A 197 7.89 -26.60 19.16
CA VAL A 197 6.51 -26.13 19.29
C VAL A 197 5.60 -26.94 18.37
N ALA A 198 5.98 -27.12 17.10
CA ALA A 198 5.24 -27.95 16.17
C ALA A 198 5.13 -29.41 16.65
N ALA A 199 6.21 -29.99 17.18
CA ALA A 199 6.20 -31.35 17.73
C ALA A 199 5.24 -31.50 18.92
N ARG A 200 5.20 -30.51 19.83
CA ARG A 200 4.25 -30.50 20.96
C ARG A 200 2.81 -30.37 20.49
N ILE A 201 2.54 -29.48 19.52
CA ILE A 201 1.19 -29.34 18.93
C ILE A 201 0.74 -30.69 18.35
N LEU A 202 1.59 -31.36 17.58
CA LEU A 202 1.28 -32.67 17.01
C LEU A 202 1.07 -33.74 18.10
N GLN A 203 1.88 -33.73 19.15
CA GLN A 203 1.74 -34.66 20.29
C GLN A 203 0.43 -34.43 21.07
N ASP A 204 0.10 -33.18 21.40
CA ASP A 204 -1.11 -32.84 22.14
C ASP A 204 -2.38 -33.14 21.33
N THR A 205 -2.32 -32.94 20.00
CA THR A 205 -3.38 -33.32 19.07
C THR A 205 -3.57 -34.84 19.06
N ALA A 206 -2.49 -35.62 18.94
CA ALA A 206 -2.56 -37.08 18.97
C ALA A 206 -3.06 -37.65 20.32
N LEU A 207 -2.85 -36.92 21.42
CA LEU A 207 -3.34 -37.27 22.75
C LEU A 207 -4.76 -36.74 23.05
N GLY A 208 -5.39 -36.04 22.10
CA GLY A 208 -6.74 -35.48 22.25
C GLY A 208 -6.84 -34.33 23.25
N LYS A 209 -5.72 -33.67 23.59
CA LYS A 209 -5.69 -32.53 24.53
C LYS A 209 -6.04 -31.20 23.87
N ASN A 210 -5.75 -31.06 22.57
CA ASN A 210 -6.20 -29.96 21.75
C ASN A 210 -7.36 -30.45 20.89
N HIS A 211 -8.59 -30.07 21.24
CA HIS A 211 -9.72 -30.20 20.34
C HIS A 211 -9.63 -29.07 19.30
N ALA A 212 -9.48 -29.40 18.01
CA ALA A 212 -10.04 -28.55 16.98
C ALA A 212 -11.54 -28.39 17.31
N SER A 213 -12.06 -27.17 17.32
CA SER A 213 -13.40 -26.85 17.84
C SER A 213 -14.50 -27.81 17.36
N ASP A 214 -15.57 -28.01 18.12
CA ASP A 214 -16.75 -28.84 17.80
C ASP A 214 -17.52 -28.49 16.49
N LYS A 215 -16.95 -27.65 15.61
CA LYS A 215 -17.47 -27.36 14.27
C LYS A 215 -16.63 -28.11 13.24
N PRO A 216 -17.23 -28.63 12.15
CA PRO A 216 -16.47 -29.28 11.07
C PRO A 216 -15.54 -28.24 10.44
N CYS A 217 -14.30 -28.20 10.93
CA CYS A 217 -13.27 -27.27 10.51
C CYS A 217 -12.16 -28.09 9.87
N GLY A 218 -12.09 -28.03 8.55
CA GLY A 218 -11.03 -28.62 7.76
C GLY A 218 -10.57 -27.61 6.71
N ALA A 219 -9.53 -27.96 5.97
CA ALA A 219 -9.07 -27.15 4.86
C ALA A 219 -10.20 -26.88 3.84
N ARG A 220 -10.47 -25.61 3.52
CA ARG A 220 -11.27 -25.15 2.36
C ARG A 220 -10.50 -25.51 1.08
N ARG A 221 -10.49 -26.82 0.75
CA ARG A 221 -9.96 -27.50 -0.45
C ARG A 221 -8.69 -26.89 -1.05
N LEU A 222 -7.62 -27.70 -1.13
CA LEU A 222 -6.44 -27.35 -1.91
C LEU A 222 -6.73 -27.08 -3.40
N ARG A 223 -7.92 -27.38 -3.95
CA ARG A 223 -8.29 -26.88 -5.30
C ARG A 223 -8.28 -25.36 -5.37
N ASP A 224 -8.67 -24.65 -4.31
CA ASP A 224 -8.63 -23.19 -4.27
C ASP A 224 -7.19 -22.65 -4.06
N ALA A 225 -6.30 -23.46 -3.46
CA ALA A 225 -4.86 -23.20 -3.34
C ALA A 225 -4.04 -23.66 -4.56
N ILE A 226 -4.49 -24.69 -5.30
CA ILE A 226 -3.96 -25.09 -6.61
C ILE A 226 -4.24 -23.96 -7.59
N VAL A 227 -5.35 -23.25 -7.46
CA VAL A 227 -5.60 -22.07 -8.30
C VAL A 227 -4.77 -20.84 -7.82
N LEU A 228 -4.02 -20.93 -6.71
CA LEU A 228 -2.90 -20.03 -6.36
C LEU A 228 -1.53 -20.59 -6.82
N GLY A 229 -1.47 -21.84 -7.26
CA GLY A 229 -0.23 -22.58 -7.55
C GLY A 229 -0.16 -23.26 -8.92
N TYR A 230 -1.12 -23.03 -9.83
CA TYR A 230 -1.17 -23.66 -11.16
C TYR A 230 -1.43 -22.63 -12.26
N GLN A 231 -0.56 -21.62 -12.39
CA GLN A 231 -0.29 -21.00 -13.70
C GLN A 231 1.03 -20.19 -13.77
N LEU A 232 2.03 -20.44 -12.92
CA LEU A 232 3.38 -19.92 -13.17
C LEU A 232 4.21 -20.97 -13.94
N GLN A 233 3.93 -21.02 -15.24
CA GLN A 233 4.75 -21.55 -16.33
C GLN A 233 5.31 -22.98 -16.20
N ARG A 234 4.50 -23.95 -16.66
CA ARG A 234 5.01 -25.10 -17.42
C ARG A 234 4.41 -25.07 -18.83
N VAL A 235 4.88 -24.14 -19.65
CA VAL A 235 4.74 -24.26 -21.12
C VAL A 235 6.14 -24.17 -21.70
N ASN A 236 6.75 -25.33 -21.96
CA ASN A 236 7.93 -25.40 -22.80
C ASN A 236 7.57 -24.80 -24.17
N ASN A 237 8.43 -23.92 -24.70
CA ASN A 237 8.41 -23.36 -26.06
C ASN A 237 7.50 -22.15 -26.38
N ARG A 238 7.24 -21.23 -25.44
CA ARG A 238 6.88 -19.85 -25.85
C ARG A 238 8.03 -18.89 -25.59
N ILE A 239 8.70 -18.47 -26.67
CA ILE A 239 9.35 -17.17 -26.72
C ILE A 239 8.26 -16.18 -26.31
N ILE A 240 8.44 -15.51 -25.17
CA ILE A 240 7.49 -14.52 -24.69
C ILE A 240 7.53 -13.36 -25.69
N GLY A 241 6.58 -13.38 -26.62
CA GLY A 241 6.28 -12.23 -27.45
C GLY A 241 5.77 -11.12 -26.55
N ILE A 242 6.39 -9.96 -26.70
CA ILE A 242 5.91 -8.69 -26.15
C ILE A 242 4.42 -8.54 -26.54
N PRO A 243 3.49 -8.35 -25.59
CA PRO A 243 2.06 -8.17 -25.90
C PRO A 243 1.85 -6.96 -26.82
N ASP A 244 0.89 -7.04 -27.76
CA ASP A 244 0.70 -5.99 -28.80
C ASP A 244 0.38 -4.59 -28.23
N TRP A 245 -0.11 -4.48 -26.99
CA TRP A 245 -0.30 -3.18 -26.31
C TRP A 245 1.01 -2.54 -25.83
N TYR A 246 2.11 -3.29 -25.79
CA TYR A 246 3.45 -2.82 -25.46
C TYR A 246 4.19 -2.27 -26.71
N ASN A 247 3.68 -2.53 -27.92
CA ASN A 247 4.23 -2.06 -29.20
C ASN A 247 3.61 -0.75 -29.72
N LEU A 248 2.70 -0.13 -28.98
CA LEU A 248 2.02 1.12 -29.41
C LEU A 248 2.63 2.40 -28.82
N ALA A 249 3.72 2.32 -28.05
CA ALA A 249 4.37 3.48 -27.45
C ALA A 249 5.53 4.07 -28.28
N GLU A 250 5.91 3.46 -29.40
CA GLU A 250 6.91 4.01 -30.31
C GLU A 250 6.26 4.43 -31.64
N ASN A 251 6.30 5.75 -31.91
CA ASN A 251 5.89 6.44 -33.13
C ASN A 251 4.38 6.66 -33.37
N LYS A 252 3.80 7.69 -32.72
CA LYS A 252 2.82 8.57 -33.37
C LYS A 252 3.03 10.05 -32.99
N LEU A 253 4.18 10.58 -33.43
CA LEU A 253 4.32 12.00 -33.76
C LEU A 253 4.07 12.14 -35.27
N ALA A 254 2.80 12.28 -35.67
CA ALA A 254 2.35 12.96 -36.90
C ALA A 254 0.87 12.68 -37.19
N GLY A 255 0.09 13.74 -37.44
CA GLY A 255 -1.17 13.66 -38.19
C GLY A 255 -2.45 13.67 -37.35
N ARG A 256 -3.02 14.87 -37.15
CA ARG A 256 -4.45 15.04 -36.86
C ARG A 256 -5.27 14.51 -38.04
N SER A 257 -6.24 13.61 -37.81
CA SER A 257 -7.62 13.70 -38.32
C SER A 257 -8.46 12.41 -38.05
N SER A 258 -9.69 12.62 -37.57
CA SER A 258 -10.89 11.76 -37.75
C SER A 258 -11.19 10.52 -36.87
N GLU A 259 -10.62 10.33 -35.68
CA GLU A 259 -10.98 9.16 -34.82
C GLU A 259 -12.25 9.34 -33.95
N GLY A 260 -12.89 10.51 -33.94
CA GLY A 260 -14.05 10.79 -33.07
C GLY A 260 -15.35 10.05 -33.42
N SER A 261 -15.44 9.38 -34.58
CA SER A 261 -16.70 8.78 -35.06
C SER A 261 -16.81 7.27 -34.87
N GLN A 262 -15.72 6.57 -34.51
CA GLN A 262 -15.71 5.09 -34.44
C GLN A 262 -16.02 4.56 -33.02
N ILE A 263 -15.60 5.29 -31.98
CA ILE A 263 -15.79 4.89 -30.56
C ILE A 263 -17.27 4.95 -30.13
N LEU A 264 -18.08 5.77 -30.80
CA LEU A 264 -19.51 5.94 -30.49
C LEU A 264 -20.40 4.77 -30.96
N ARG A 265 -19.89 3.84 -31.79
CA ARG A 265 -20.67 2.70 -32.30
C ARG A 265 -20.61 1.43 -31.41
N GLU A 266 -19.78 1.37 -30.37
CA GLU A 266 -19.39 0.09 -29.75
C GLU A 266 -19.83 -0.13 -28.28
N VAL A 267 -20.76 0.66 -27.74
CA VAL A 267 -21.50 0.31 -26.49
C VAL A 267 -22.88 -0.24 -26.84
N GLU A 268 -22.92 -1.18 -27.78
CA GLU A 268 -24.17 -1.78 -28.25
C GLU A 268 -24.69 -2.91 -27.33
N ASP A 269 -23.86 -3.42 -26.40
CA ASP A 269 -24.21 -4.59 -25.57
C ASP A 269 -25.01 -4.28 -24.29
N TYR A 270 -25.02 -3.02 -23.81
CA TYR A 270 -25.77 -2.60 -22.62
C TYR A 270 -26.75 -1.46 -22.95
N GLU A 271 -27.95 -1.53 -22.36
CA GLU A 271 -28.86 -0.41 -22.22
C GLU A 271 -28.53 0.36 -20.93
N ILE A 272 -28.34 1.67 -21.05
CA ILE A 272 -28.14 2.57 -19.89
C ILE A 272 -29.52 3.08 -19.46
N LEU A 273 -30.03 2.52 -18.35
CA LEU A 273 -31.32 2.83 -17.76
C LEU A 273 -31.30 4.08 -16.87
N HIS A 274 -30.11 4.52 -16.44
CA HIS A 274 -29.88 5.73 -15.66
C HIS A 274 -28.40 6.13 -15.74
N GLY A 275 -28.14 7.44 -15.66
CA GLY A 275 -26.79 8.01 -15.64
C GLY A 275 -26.22 8.29 -17.04
N ASP A 276 -25.03 8.88 -17.07
CA ASP A 276 -24.28 9.20 -18.28
C ASP A 276 -22.81 8.76 -18.10
N PRO A 277 -22.22 7.99 -19.02
CA PRO A 277 -20.79 7.66 -18.99
C PRO A 277 -19.85 8.87 -19.14
N GLN A 278 -20.38 10.06 -19.47
CA GLN A 278 -19.69 11.34 -19.63
C GLN A 278 -18.56 11.31 -20.68
N GLY A 279 -18.59 10.35 -21.60
CA GLY A 279 -17.55 10.17 -22.63
C GLY A 279 -16.18 9.77 -22.07
N LEU A 280 -16.10 9.31 -20.82
CA LEU A 280 -14.84 8.94 -20.16
C LEU A 280 -14.27 7.62 -20.73
N PRO A 281 -13.06 7.61 -21.32
CA PRO A 281 -12.53 6.42 -22.00
C PRO A 281 -12.36 5.19 -21.10
N ASP A 282 -11.99 5.41 -19.82
CA ASP A 282 -11.84 4.35 -18.81
C ASP A 282 -13.19 3.69 -18.45
N THR A 283 -14.26 4.49 -18.39
CA THR A 283 -15.62 4.02 -18.15
C THR A 283 -16.12 3.18 -19.32
N MET A 284 -15.87 3.63 -20.54
CA MET A 284 -16.22 2.87 -21.75
C MET A 284 -15.45 1.55 -21.82
N ALA A 285 -14.16 1.55 -21.46
CA ALA A 285 -13.34 0.33 -21.40
C ALA A 285 -13.84 -0.64 -20.31
N PHE A 286 -14.28 -0.12 -19.16
CA PHE A 286 -14.87 -0.92 -18.09
C PHE A 286 -16.19 -1.57 -18.53
N LEU A 287 -17.09 -0.81 -19.15
CA LEU A 287 -18.37 -1.34 -19.67
C LEU A 287 -18.15 -2.42 -20.74
N LYS A 288 -17.16 -2.23 -21.63
CA LYS A 288 -16.75 -3.25 -22.59
C LYS A 288 -16.22 -4.52 -21.91
N SER A 289 -15.35 -4.37 -20.91
CA SER A 289 -14.84 -5.51 -20.14
C SER A 289 -15.97 -6.27 -19.44
N LEU A 290 -16.98 -5.55 -18.95
CA LEU A 290 -18.18 -6.13 -18.34
C LEU A 290 -19.04 -6.88 -19.37
N ALA A 291 -19.13 -6.40 -20.62
CA ALA A 291 -19.83 -7.07 -21.72
C ALA A 291 -19.12 -8.37 -22.11
N ASP A 292 -17.79 -8.32 -22.23
CA ASP A 292 -16.96 -9.49 -22.53
C ASP A 292 -17.12 -10.59 -21.47
N LEU A 293 -17.22 -10.24 -20.19
CA LEU A 293 -17.46 -11.20 -19.10
C LEU A 293 -18.83 -11.88 -19.22
N GLY A 294 -19.87 -11.13 -19.59
CA GLY A 294 -21.21 -11.68 -19.86
C GLY A 294 -21.23 -12.60 -21.08
N ALA A 295 -20.60 -12.21 -22.19
CA ALA A 295 -20.52 -13.04 -23.40
C ALA A 295 -19.73 -14.34 -23.17
N ARG A 296 -18.68 -14.30 -22.35
CA ARG A 296 -17.87 -15.48 -22.00
C ARG A 296 -18.68 -16.51 -21.24
N HIS A 297 -19.55 -16.08 -20.30
CA HIS A 297 -20.48 -16.96 -19.59
C HIS A 297 -21.35 -17.77 -20.56
N ASP A 298 -21.77 -17.18 -21.68
CA ASP A 298 -22.64 -17.86 -22.66
C ASP A 298 -21.88 -18.88 -23.53
N SER A 299 -20.56 -18.74 -23.66
CA SER A 299 -19.75 -19.48 -24.63
C SER A 299 -19.18 -20.83 -24.14
N ASN A 300 -19.19 -21.09 -22.83
CA ASN A 300 -18.83 -22.37 -22.18
C ASN A 300 -17.53 -23.07 -22.68
N LYS A 301 -16.56 -22.30 -23.21
CA LYS A 301 -15.28 -22.83 -23.72
C LYS A 301 -14.20 -22.73 -22.64
N ASP A 302 -13.69 -23.87 -22.20
CA ASP A 302 -12.48 -23.96 -21.37
C ASP A 302 -11.26 -23.49 -22.18
N THR A 303 -10.84 -22.23 -22.01
CA THR A 303 -9.52 -21.76 -22.43
C THR A 303 -8.63 -21.45 -21.22
N ASP A 304 -7.30 -21.41 -21.42
CA ASP A 304 -6.28 -21.07 -20.41
C ASP A 304 -6.52 -19.64 -19.85
N GLU A 305 -7.45 -19.52 -18.90
CA GLU A 305 -8.02 -18.24 -18.48
C GLU A 305 -7.52 -17.76 -17.13
N VAL A 306 -7.34 -16.44 -17.03
CA VAL A 306 -6.98 -15.72 -15.80
C VAL A 306 -8.10 -15.89 -14.76
N ARG A 307 -7.75 -16.38 -13.56
CA ARG A 307 -8.68 -16.80 -12.48
C ARG A 307 -9.80 -15.82 -12.16
N GLU A 308 -9.47 -14.52 -12.12
CA GLU A 308 -10.40 -13.45 -11.77
C GLU A 308 -11.51 -13.27 -12.82
N ASN A 309 -11.23 -13.52 -14.10
CA ASN A 309 -12.23 -13.45 -15.17
C ASN A 309 -13.25 -14.59 -15.07
N LEU A 310 -12.81 -15.80 -14.73
CA LEU A 310 -13.71 -16.94 -14.51
C LEU A 310 -14.64 -16.69 -13.32
N ALA A 311 -14.11 -16.14 -12.21
CA ALA A 311 -14.91 -15.78 -11.05
C ALA A 311 -15.91 -14.67 -11.37
N ALA A 312 -15.48 -13.63 -12.10
CA ALA A 312 -16.33 -12.51 -12.51
C ALA A 312 -17.43 -12.94 -13.49
N ALA A 313 -17.15 -13.83 -14.44
CA ALA A 313 -18.14 -14.35 -15.40
C ALA A 313 -19.33 -15.05 -14.69
N GLY A 314 -19.07 -15.71 -13.56
CA GLY A 314 -20.09 -16.37 -12.73
C GLY A 314 -20.75 -15.48 -11.67
N LEU A 315 -20.34 -14.22 -11.52
CA LEU A 315 -20.71 -13.34 -10.40
C LEU A 315 -22.11 -12.72 -10.53
N PHE A 316 -22.51 -12.36 -11.76
CA PHE A 316 -23.75 -11.62 -12.02
C PHE A 316 -24.83 -12.48 -12.70
N ASN A 317 -26.08 -12.13 -12.42
CA ASN A 317 -27.22 -12.42 -13.28
C ASN A 317 -27.24 -11.39 -14.40
N TRP A 318 -26.59 -11.70 -15.52
CA TRP A 318 -26.29 -10.76 -16.61
C TRP A 318 -27.52 -10.11 -17.29
N GLU A 319 -28.69 -10.74 -17.18
CA GLU A 319 -29.96 -10.22 -17.70
C GLU A 319 -30.65 -9.22 -16.76
N GLU A 320 -30.18 -9.13 -15.51
CA GLU A 320 -30.73 -8.25 -14.49
C GLU A 320 -29.93 -6.95 -14.39
N GLU A 321 -30.48 -5.97 -13.67
CA GLU A 321 -29.84 -4.65 -13.53
C GLU A 321 -28.52 -4.73 -12.76
N ILE A 322 -27.53 -3.96 -13.22
CA ILE A 322 -26.23 -3.78 -12.56
C ILE A 322 -26.02 -2.27 -12.34
N PHE A 323 -25.56 -1.91 -11.14
CA PHE A 323 -25.25 -0.54 -10.75
C PHE A 323 -23.75 -0.33 -10.83
N VAL A 324 -23.29 0.67 -11.58
CA VAL A 324 -21.87 0.98 -11.74
C VAL A 324 -21.58 2.36 -11.18
N ALA A 325 -20.64 2.45 -10.25
CA ALA A 325 -20.11 3.73 -9.78
C ALA A 325 -18.61 3.83 -10.08
N ARG A 326 -18.12 5.06 -10.05
CA ARG A 326 -16.74 5.41 -10.36
C ARG A 326 -16.23 6.44 -9.37
N ALA A 327 -14.98 6.33 -8.93
CA ALA A 327 -14.33 7.35 -8.12
C ALA A 327 -12.84 7.48 -8.49
N PRO A 328 -12.31 8.70 -8.71
CA PRO A 328 -10.91 8.92 -9.05
C PRO A 328 -9.99 8.78 -7.83
N GLY A 329 -8.71 8.54 -8.09
CA GLY A 329 -7.66 8.84 -7.11
C GLY A 329 -7.45 10.36 -6.95
N ARG A 330 -6.41 10.76 -6.24
CA ARG A 330 -6.08 12.19 -6.05
C ARG A 330 -4.59 12.47 -6.00
N LEU A 331 -4.23 13.67 -6.42
CA LEU A 331 -2.90 14.26 -6.26
C LEU A 331 -2.99 15.37 -5.20
N ASP A 332 -2.18 15.25 -4.14
CA ASP A 332 -2.06 16.28 -3.11
C ASP A 332 -1.16 17.41 -3.60
N VAL A 333 -1.80 18.51 -4.03
CA VAL A 333 -1.12 19.70 -4.52
C VAL A 333 -0.55 20.50 -3.36
N MET A 334 -1.33 20.75 -2.30
CA MET A 334 -0.90 21.39 -1.06
C MET A 334 -1.75 20.93 0.13
N GLY A 335 -1.18 20.90 1.33
CA GLY A 335 -1.88 20.50 2.56
C GLY A 335 -1.24 19.29 3.22
N GLY A 336 -0.63 18.41 2.43
CA GLY A 336 0.25 17.38 2.94
C GLY A 336 -0.40 16.46 3.97
N ILE A 337 0.31 16.19 5.07
CA ILE A 337 -0.18 15.40 6.20
C ILE A 337 -0.91 16.26 7.26
N ALA A 338 -1.27 17.50 6.96
CA ALA A 338 -1.90 18.40 7.92
C ALA A 338 -3.44 18.22 7.99
N ASP A 339 -4.01 17.29 7.25
CA ASP A 339 -5.44 17.04 7.19
C ASP A 339 -6.03 16.61 8.55
N TYR A 340 -5.43 15.64 9.25
CA TYR A 340 -5.89 15.25 10.59
C TYR A 340 -5.70 16.33 11.66
N SER A 341 -4.97 17.41 11.34
CA SER A 341 -4.72 18.53 12.24
C SER A 341 -5.56 19.78 11.95
N GLY A 342 -6.50 19.68 11.00
CA GLY A 342 -7.52 20.70 10.71
C GLY A 342 -7.22 21.64 9.55
N SER A 343 -6.07 21.50 8.89
CA SER A 343 -5.59 22.46 7.88
C SER A 343 -6.56 22.62 6.70
N LEU A 344 -6.49 23.78 6.05
CA LEU A 344 -6.90 23.91 4.65
C LEU A 344 -6.01 23.01 3.78
N VAL A 345 -6.62 22.30 2.83
CA VAL A 345 -5.92 21.49 1.83
C VAL A 345 -6.44 21.79 0.43
N LEU A 346 -5.59 21.61 -0.59
CA LEU A 346 -5.90 21.78 -2.01
C LEU A 346 -5.56 20.51 -2.79
N GLN A 347 -6.58 19.81 -3.26
CA GLN A 347 -6.44 18.47 -3.83
C GLN A 347 -6.96 18.41 -5.25
N MET A 348 -6.26 17.70 -6.13
CA MET A 348 -6.69 17.51 -7.51
C MET A 348 -7.13 16.06 -7.73
N PRO A 349 -8.38 15.79 -8.15
CA PRO A 349 -8.75 14.44 -8.58
C PRO A 349 -7.96 14.09 -9.85
N ILE A 350 -7.29 12.94 -9.86
CA ILE A 350 -6.52 12.49 -11.02
C ILE A 350 -7.44 11.81 -12.04
N ARG A 351 -6.94 11.62 -13.27
CA ARG A 351 -7.70 10.94 -14.33
C ARG A 351 -8.01 9.49 -13.98
N GLU A 352 -7.06 8.79 -13.38
CA GLU A 352 -7.16 7.37 -13.03
C GLU A 352 -8.24 7.16 -11.97
N ALA A 353 -9.11 6.16 -12.17
CA ALA A 353 -10.25 5.90 -11.30
C ALA A 353 -10.48 4.41 -11.05
N CYS A 354 -11.24 4.15 -9.98
CA CYS A 354 -11.80 2.85 -9.65
C CYS A 354 -13.25 2.79 -10.10
N HIS A 355 -13.61 1.71 -10.77
CA HIS A 355 -14.97 1.34 -11.15
C HIS A 355 -15.44 0.15 -10.31
N VAL A 356 -16.67 0.25 -9.81
CA VAL A 356 -17.30 -0.82 -9.05
C VAL A 356 -18.68 -1.09 -9.63
N ALA A 357 -18.92 -2.35 -10.01
CA ALA A 357 -20.22 -2.85 -10.42
C ALA A 357 -20.84 -3.65 -9.26
N VAL A 358 -22.10 -3.36 -8.94
CA VAL A 358 -22.86 -4.00 -7.85
C VAL A 358 -24.18 -4.54 -8.40
N GLN A 359 -24.52 -5.76 -8.02
CA GLN A 359 -25.83 -6.34 -8.21
C GLN A 359 -26.38 -6.86 -6.89
N LYS A 360 -27.65 -6.54 -6.63
CA LYS A 360 -28.40 -7.02 -5.48
C LYS A 360 -29.31 -8.15 -5.93
N ASN A 361 -29.20 -9.32 -5.29
CA ASN A 361 -30.02 -10.48 -5.63
C ASN A 361 -30.75 -11.01 -4.39
N HIS A 362 -31.99 -11.44 -4.57
CA HIS A 362 -32.66 -12.22 -3.54
C HIS A 362 -31.82 -13.46 -3.20
N PRO A 363 -31.63 -13.86 -1.93
CA PRO A 363 -30.72 -14.96 -1.56
C PRO A 363 -30.99 -16.27 -2.33
N ALA A 364 -32.26 -16.57 -2.60
CA ALA A 364 -32.67 -17.74 -3.40
C ALA A 364 -32.27 -17.68 -4.89
N LYS A 365 -31.94 -16.49 -5.41
CA LYS A 365 -31.52 -16.24 -6.80
C LYS A 365 -30.02 -15.92 -6.92
N GLN A 366 -29.29 -15.89 -5.80
CA GLN A 366 -27.86 -15.62 -5.82
C GLN A 366 -27.14 -16.78 -6.51
N LYS A 367 -26.37 -16.46 -7.55
CA LYS A 367 -25.41 -17.41 -8.12
C LYS A 367 -24.26 -17.53 -7.14
N LEU A 368 -24.15 -18.69 -6.51
CA LEU A 368 -23.06 -18.95 -5.58
C LEU A 368 -21.92 -19.65 -6.28
N TRP A 369 -20.69 -19.27 -5.97
CA TRP A 369 -19.53 -20.08 -6.34
C TRP A 369 -19.61 -21.47 -5.70
N LYS A 370 -19.00 -22.48 -6.33
CA LYS A 370 -19.09 -23.89 -5.89
C LYS A 370 -18.67 -24.08 -4.42
N HIS A 371 -17.72 -23.30 -3.92
CA HIS A 371 -17.28 -23.34 -2.52
C HIS A 371 -18.22 -22.59 -1.56
N ALA A 372 -18.93 -21.55 -2.03
CA ALA A 372 -20.02 -20.92 -1.29
C ALA A 372 -21.21 -21.87 -1.15
N GLN A 373 -21.61 -22.52 -2.25
CA GLN A 373 -22.65 -23.57 -2.23
C GLN A 373 -22.34 -24.68 -1.21
N ALA A 374 -21.10 -25.16 -1.18
CA ALA A 374 -20.69 -26.24 -0.27
C ALA A 374 -20.84 -25.89 1.22
N ARG A 375 -20.70 -24.61 1.62
CA ARG A 375 -20.95 -24.18 3.00
C ARG A 375 -22.44 -24.16 3.33
N HIS A 376 -23.26 -23.68 2.41
CA HIS A 376 -24.72 -23.59 2.62
C HIS A 376 -25.40 -24.95 2.59
N HIS A 377 -24.87 -25.94 1.85
CA HIS A 377 -25.41 -27.30 1.88
C HIS A 377 -25.25 -28.01 3.23
N ALA A 378 -24.41 -27.52 4.15
CA ALA A 378 -24.26 -28.08 5.48
C ALA A 378 -25.29 -27.54 6.49
N ASP A 379 -25.94 -26.40 6.20
CA ASP A 379 -26.83 -25.67 7.12
C ASP A 379 -28.24 -25.58 6.50
N HIS A 380 -29.04 -26.63 6.69
CA HIS A 380 -30.12 -27.03 5.80
C HIS A 380 -31.43 -26.20 5.79
N GLU A 381 -31.58 -25.07 6.51
CA GLU A 381 -32.92 -24.47 6.68
C GLU A 381 -33.07 -22.95 6.50
N LYS A 382 -32.00 -22.14 6.34
CA LYS A 382 -32.15 -20.67 6.23
C LYS A 382 -31.46 -20.09 4.98
N LEU A 383 -32.23 -19.36 4.19
CA LEU A 383 -31.71 -18.53 3.10
C LEU A 383 -30.93 -17.35 3.70
N THR A 384 -29.61 -17.50 3.77
CA THR A 384 -28.71 -16.47 4.29
C THR A 384 -28.23 -15.56 3.16
N PRO A 385 -28.37 -14.22 3.28
CA PRO A 385 -27.78 -13.28 2.33
C PRO A 385 -26.24 -13.33 2.36
N ILE A 386 -25.61 -13.30 1.19
CA ILE A 386 -24.16 -13.50 1.02
C ILE A 386 -23.57 -12.30 0.28
N LEU A 387 -22.35 -11.93 0.66
CA LEU A 387 -21.50 -10.98 -0.04
C LEU A 387 -20.47 -11.75 -0.86
N GLU A 388 -20.41 -11.52 -2.17
CA GLU A 388 -19.37 -12.03 -3.08
C GLU A 388 -18.68 -10.86 -3.78
N ILE A 389 -17.35 -10.81 -3.69
CA ILE A 389 -16.53 -9.73 -4.25
C ILE A 389 -15.48 -10.34 -5.17
N VAL A 390 -15.38 -9.83 -6.39
CA VAL A 390 -14.26 -10.07 -7.31
C VAL A 390 -13.52 -8.77 -7.52
N SER A 391 -12.20 -8.82 -7.46
CA SER A 391 -11.34 -7.69 -7.76
C SER A 391 -10.32 -8.08 -8.82
N LEU A 392 -10.41 -7.40 -9.97
CA LEU A 392 -9.52 -7.60 -11.11
C LEU A 392 -8.13 -6.99 -10.83
N GLY A 393 -7.11 -7.47 -11.54
CA GLY A 393 -5.71 -7.03 -11.41
C GLY A 393 -4.99 -7.60 -10.19
N SER A 394 -5.49 -8.70 -9.62
CA SER A 394 -4.95 -9.31 -8.40
C SER A 394 -3.54 -9.90 -8.55
N GLU A 395 -3.17 -10.33 -9.77
CA GLU A 395 -1.87 -10.94 -10.10
C GLU A 395 -0.68 -10.00 -9.85
N LEU A 396 -0.92 -8.69 -9.78
CA LEU A 396 0.12 -7.68 -9.59
C LEU A 396 0.49 -7.46 -8.11
N ASN A 397 -0.33 -7.92 -7.15
CA ASN A 397 -0.24 -7.45 -5.75
C ASN A 397 -0.29 -8.56 -4.67
N ASN A 398 -0.02 -9.82 -5.00
CA ASN A 398 0.00 -10.95 -4.04
C ASN A 398 -1.28 -11.06 -3.17
N ARG A 399 -2.42 -10.59 -3.68
CA ARG A 399 -3.74 -10.65 -3.01
C ARG A 399 -4.67 -11.63 -3.72
N GLY A 400 -5.61 -12.21 -3.00
CA GLY A 400 -6.63 -13.07 -3.60
C GLY A 400 -7.58 -12.26 -4.51
N PRO A 401 -8.00 -12.80 -5.67
CA PRO A 401 -8.94 -12.10 -6.57
C PRO A 401 -10.38 -12.07 -6.07
N THR A 402 -10.72 -12.93 -5.10
CA THR A 402 -12.10 -13.16 -4.68
C THR A 402 -12.22 -13.13 -3.16
N PHE A 403 -13.34 -12.64 -2.67
CA PHE A 403 -13.73 -12.69 -1.26
C PHE A 403 -15.22 -13.03 -1.16
N ASP A 404 -15.60 -13.84 -0.17
CA ASP A 404 -16.99 -14.19 0.11
C ASP A 404 -17.26 -14.32 1.61
N MET A 405 -18.40 -13.82 2.08
CA MET A 405 -18.85 -13.98 3.47
C MET A 405 -20.38 -13.94 3.60
N ASP A 406 -20.89 -14.54 4.66
CA ASP A 406 -22.31 -14.43 4.99
C ASP A 406 -22.57 -13.05 5.61
N LEU A 407 -23.59 -12.33 5.16
CA LEU A 407 -23.87 -10.99 5.70
C LEU A 407 -24.27 -11.03 7.18
N SER A 408 -24.70 -12.18 7.69
CA SER A 408 -24.92 -12.40 9.12
C SER A 408 -23.64 -12.36 9.96
N ASP A 409 -22.46 -12.57 9.36
CA ASP A 409 -21.18 -12.46 10.08
C ASP A 409 -20.87 -11.01 10.51
N PHE A 410 -21.56 -10.03 9.90
CA PHE A 410 -21.54 -8.64 10.35
C PHE A 410 -22.54 -8.33 11.47
N LYS A 411 -23.24 -9.34 12.01
CA LYS A 411 -24.20 -9.17 13.10
C LYS A 411 -23.78 -9.92 14.36
N ASP A 412 -23.92 -9.26 15.49
CA ASP A 412 -23.95 -9.87 16.83
C ASP A 412 -25.39 -9.77 17.36
N GLY A 413 -26.16 -10.84 17.16
CA GLY A 413 -27.62 -10.83 17.30
C GLY A 413 -28.27 -9.94 16.24
N GLU A 414 -29.02 -8.93 16.68
CA GLU A 414 -29.68 -7.95 15.79
C GLU A 414 -28.83 -6.71 15.51
N LYS A 415 -27.68 -6.55 16.17
CA LYS A 415 -26.83 -5.37 16.05
C LYS A 415 -25.63 -5.65 15.16
N PRO A 416 -25.10 -4.63 14.46
CA PRO A 416 -23.82 -4.77 13.76
C PRO A 416 -22.68 -5.11 14.73
N VAL A 417 -21.72 -5.93 14.28
CA VAL A 417 -20.49 -6.19 15.04
C VAL A 417 -19.69 -4.90 15.22
N SER A 418 -18.85 -4.84 16.26
CA SER A 418 -17.97 -3.68 16.44
C SER A 418 -16.92 -3.58 15.33
N TYR A 419 -16.48 -2.36 15.01
CA TYR A 419 -15.39 -2.17 14.06
C TYR A 419 -14.10 -2.89 14.47
N GLU A 420 -13.83 -2.99 15.77
CA GLU A 420 -12.68 -3.74 16.28
C GLU A 420 -12.78 -5.24 15.95
N ALA A 421 -13.97 -5.84 16.09
CA ALA A 421 -14.20 -7.24 15.75
C ALA A 421 -14.02 -7.48 14.25
N ALA A 422 -14.55 -6.60 13.40
CA ALA A 422 -14.37 -6.67 11.95
C ALA A 422 -12.90 -6.51 11.54
N ARG A 423 -12.18 -5.55 12.12
CA ARG A 423 -10.73 -5.39 11.90
C ARG A 423 -9.95 -6.64 12.27
N LYS A 424 -10.23 -7.23 13.44
CA LYS A 424 -9.62 -8.50 13.86
C LYS A 424 -9.94 -9.65 12.92
N TYR A 425 -11.11 -9.65 12.27
CA TYR A 425 -11.48 -10.64 11.27
C TYR A 425 -10.62 -10.49 10.00
N PHE A 426 -10.58 -9.30 9.40
CA PHE A 426 -9.88 -9.07 8.13
C PHE A 426 -8.36 -9.18 8.21
N VAL A 427 -7.75 -8.99 9.39
CA VAL A 427 -6.29 -9.12 9.57
C VAL A 427 -5.82 -10.58 9.61
N LYS A 428 -6.71 -11.56 9.82
CA LYS A 428 -6.33 -12.98 9.94
C LYS A 428 -5.73 -13.57 8.66
N ASP A 429 -6.22 -13.14 7.50
CA ASP A 429 -5.72 -13.57 6.19
C ASP A 429 -5.15 -12.37 5.43
N PRO A 430 -3.80 -12.22 5.39
CA PRO A 430 -3.14 -11.15 4.65
C PRO A 430 -3.55 -11.07 3.18
N SER A 431 -3.89 -12.19 2.53
CA SER A 431 -4.29 -12.22 1.12
C SER A 431 -5.68 -11.67 0.85
N GLN A 432 -6.52 -11.58 1.88
CA GLN A 432 -7.89 -11.07 1.83
C GLN A 432 -8.07 -9.75 2.58
N LYS A 433 -7.00 -9.19 3.17
CA LYS A 433 -7.05 -7.92 3.90
C LYS A 433 -7.65 -6.77 3.07
N TRP A 434 -7.47 -6.80 1.75
CA TRP A 434 -8.05 -5.81 0.82
C TRP A 434 -9.59 -5.79 0.85
N ALA A 435 -10.24 -6.91 1.20
CA ALA A 435 -11.69 -6.98 1.27
C ALA A 435 -12.25 -6.07 2.38
N ALA A 436 -11.46 -5.69 3.38
CA ALA A 436 -11.86 -4.75 4.42
C ALA A 436 -12.28 -3.39 3.87
N TYR A 437 -11.64 -2.90 2.80
CA TYR A 437 -11.99 -1.63 2.15
C TYR A 437 -13.37 -1.70 1.45
N VAL A 438 -13.76 -2.89 0.99
CA VAL A 438 -15.01 -3.08 0.22
C VAL A 438 -16.13 -3.53 1.17
N ALA A 439 -15.96 -4.66 1.85
CA ALA A 439 -16.94 -5.21 2.79
C ALA A 439 -17.14 -4.31 4.03
N GLY A 440 -16.12 -3.54 4.43
CA GLY A 440 -16.25 -2.57 5.50
C GLY A 440 -17.26 -1.46 5.21
N THR A 441 -17.50 -1.11 3.94
CA THR A 441 -18.54 -0.13 3.58
C THR A 441 -19.93 -0.59 3.99
N ILE A 442 -20.23 -1.89 3.87
CA ILE A 442 -21.49 -2.50 4.29
C ILE A 442 -21.65 -2.38 5.81
N LEU A 443 -20.62 -2.75 6.57
CA LEU A 443 -20.64 -2.65 8.03
C LEU A 443 -20.80 -1.19 8.52
N VAL A 444 -20.16 -0.24 7.85
CA VAL A 444 -20.30 1.18 8.17
C VAL A 444 -21.72 1.66 7.87
N LEU A 445 -22.30 1.31 6.73
CA LEU A 445 -23.70 1.65 6.41
C LEU A 445 -24.70 1.04 7.41
N MET A 446 -24.47 -0.21 7.85
CA MET A 446 -25.27 -0.85 8.89
C MET A 446 -25.17 -0.10 10.23
N THR A 447 -23.96 0.27 10.64
CA THR A 447 -23.68 0.87 11.95
C THR A 447 -24.12 2.33 12.02
N GLU A 448 -23.82 3.11 10.99
CA GLU A 448 -23.96 4.58 11.01
C GLU A 448 -25.32 5.04 10.48
N LEU A 449 -25.88 4.32 9.51
CA LEU A 449 -27.16 4.67 8.87
C LEU A 449 -28.28 3.65 9.15
N GLY A 450 -28.01 2.57 9.90
CA GLY A 450 -29.02 1.57 10.26
C GLY A 450 -29.50 0.72 9.08
N VAL A 451 -28.73 0.64 7.98
CA VAL A 451 -29.14 -0.08 6.76
C VAL A 451 -29.23 -1.58 7.03
N CYS A 452 -30.35 -2.19 6.64
CA CYS A 452 -30.55 -3.64 6.71
C CYS A 452 -30.39 -4.28 5.33
N PHE A 453 -29.37 -5.11 5.18
CA PHE A 453 -29.10 -5.85 3.95
C PHE A 453 -29.75 -7.25 3.99
N GLU A 454 -30.94 -7.36 3.39
CA GLU A 454 -31.72 -8.62 3.32
C GLU A 454 -31.44 -9.42 2.03
N ASN A 455 -30.77 -8.80 1.06
CA ASN A 455 -30.43 -9.40 -0.21
C ASN A 455 -28.93 -9.70 -0.27
N SER A 456 -28.55 -10.71 -1.05
CA SER A 456 -27.16 -10.97 -1.40
C SER A 456 -26.61 -9.84 -2.28
N ILE A 457 -25.30 -9.62 -2.20
CA ILE A 457 -24.60 -8.53 -2.87
C ILE A 457 -23.42 -9.13 -3.65
N SER A 458 -23.45 -8.98 -4.97
CA SER A 458 -22.33 -9.28 -5.86
C SER A 458 -21.60 -8.00 -6.21
N ILE A 459 -20.27 -7.97 -6.07
CA ILE A 459 -19.44 -6.79 -6.31
C ILE A 459 -18.27 -7.15 -7.24
N LEU A 460 -18.10 -6.41 -8.33
CA LEU A 460 -16.91 -6.46 -9.19
C LEU A 460 -16.15 -5.15 -9.09
N VAL A 461 -14.86 -5.23 -8.77
CA VAL A 461 -13.95 -4.08 -8.67
C VAL A 461 -12.93 -4.12 -9.81
N SER A 462 -12.77 -3.00 -10.51
CA SER A 462 -11.66 -2.76 -11.43
C SER A 462 -11.08 -1.37 -11.14
N SER A 463 -9.75 -1.26 -11.01
CA SER A 463 -9.13 0.02 -10.69
C SER A 463 -7.95 0.31 -11.60
N GLY A 464 -7.99 1.48 -12.24
CA GLY A 464 -6.85 2.08 -12.91
C GLY A 464 -5.96 2.91 -11.96
N VAL A 465 -6.40 3.15 -10.71
CA VAL A 465 -5.61 3.89 -9.72
C VAL A 465 -4.49 2.99 -9.19
N PRO A 466 -3.22 3.34 -9.40
CA PRO A 466 -2.13 2.47 -8.97
C PRO A 466 -2.03 2.35 -7.43
N GLU A 467 -1.97 1.12 -6.95
CA GLU A 467 -1.85 0.83 -5.52
C GLU A 467 -0.47 1.25 -4.95
N GLY A 468 -0.46 1.81 -3.74
CA GLY A 468 0.76 2.10 -2.98
C GLY A 468 1.60 3.29 -3.49
N LYS A 469 1.11 4.06 -4.47
CA LYS A 469 1.84 5.19 -5.06
C LYS A 469 1.56 6.55 -4.42
N GLY A 470 0.76 6.59 -3.34
CA GLY A 470 0.40 7.84 -2.67
C GLY A 470 -0.61 8.69 -3.43
N VAL A 471 -1.47 8.04 -4.24
CA VAL A 471 -2.52 8.68 -5.07
C VAL A 471 -3.95 8.25 -4.68
N SER A 472 -4.13 7.74 -3.45
CA SER A 472 -5.43 7.36 -2.85
C SER A 472 -6.21 6.26 -3.56
N SER A 473 -5.52 5.16 -3.88
CA SER A 473 -6.19 3.96 -4.39
C SER A 473 -7.22 3.39 -3.41
N SER A 474 -6.98 3.48 -2.09
CA SER A 474 -7.92 3.01 -1.06
C SER A 474 -9.19 3.85 -1.02
N ALA A 475 -9.06 5.18 -0.93
CA ALA A 475 -10.23 6.05 -0.92
C ALA A 475 -11.05 5.95 -2.21
N ALA A 476 -10.40 5.85 -3.39
CA ALA A 476 -11.10 5.63 -4.66
C ALA A 476 -11.91 4.31 -4.63
N LEU A 477 -11.34 3.25 -4.08
CA LEU A 477 -12.02 1.96 -3.92
C LEU A 477 -13.23 2.06 -2.97
N GLU A 478 -13.05 2.66 -1.79
CA GLU A 478 -14.11 2.82 -0.79
C GLU A 478 -15.26 3.69 -1.31
N VAL A 479 -14.94 4.83 -1.93
CA VAL A 479 -15.92 5.79 -2.45
C VAL A 479 -16.70 5.19 -3.62
N ALA A 480 -16.03 4.53 -4.57
CA ALA A 480 -16.71 3.86 -5.68
C ALA A 480 -17.60 2.72 -5.17
N THR A 481 -17.11 1.92 -4.21
CA THR A 481 -17.88 0.82 -3.62
C THR A 481 -19.14 1.32 -2.91
N MET A 482 -18.98 2.29 -2.00
CA MET A 482 -20.10 2.81 -1.22
C MET A 482 -21.12 3.51 -2.12
N SER A 483 -20.66 4.23 -3.16
CA SER A 483 -21.55 4.86 -4.14
C SER A 483 -22.38 3.83 -4.92
N ALA A 484 -21.78 2.73 -5.37
CA ALA A 484 -22.50 1.67 -6.07
C ALA A 484 -23.49 0.94 -5.17
N ILE A 485 -23.13 0.66 -3.90
CA ILE A 485 -24.02 0.04 -2.92
C ILE A 485 -25.19 0.97 -2.58
N ALA A 486 -24.92 2.26 -2.35
CA ALA A 486 -25.94 3.27 -2.08
C ALA A 486 -26.94 3.34 -3.23
N ALA A 487 -26.46 3.40 -4.48
CA ALA A 487 -27.31 3.39 -5.66
C ALA A 487 -28.17 2.11 -5.76
N ALA A 488 -27.58 0.92 -5.57
CA ALA A 488 -28.30 -0.36 -5.64
C ALA A 488 -29.37 -0.54 -4.53
N HIS A 489 -29.28 0.23 -3.45
CA HIS A 489 -30.20 0.20 -2.31
C HIS A 489 -31.08 1.45 -2.20
N GLY A 490 -30.98 2.39 -3.16
CA GLY A 490 -31.78 3.62 -3.16
C GLY A 490 -31.44 4.56 -1.99
N LEU A 491 -30.21 4.51 -1.46
CA LEU A 491 -29.76 5.39 -0.40
C LEU A 491 -29.33 6.73 -0.99
N ASN A 492 -29.90 7.82 -0.49
CA ASN A 492 -29.51 9.17 -0.88
C ASN A 492 -28.48 9.72 0.11
N ILE A 493 -27.20 9.60 -0.23
CA ILE A 493 -26.08 10.05 0.61
C ILE A 493 -25.36 11.19 -0.13
N ALA A 494 -25.22 12.35 0.51
CA ALA A 494 -24.48 13.46 -0.08
C ALA A 494 -22.99 13.09 -0.24
N PRO A 495 -22.28 13.57 -1.29
CA PRO A 495 -20.88 13.19 -1.54
C PRO A 495 -19.94 13.43 -0.34
N ARG A 496 -20.15 14.52 0.40
CA ARG A 496 -19.41 14.83 1.62
C ARG A 496 -19.63 13.77 2.71
N ASP A 497 -20.88 13.39 2.96
CA ASP A 497 -21.20 12.42 4.00
C ASP A 497 -20.74 11.02 3.61
N LEU A 498 -20.81 10.68 2.32
CA LEU A 498 -20.24 9.46 1.76
C LEU A 498 -18.72 9.40 2.01
N ALA A 499 -17.99 10.49 1.76
CA ALA A 499 -16.56 10.56 2.05
C ALA A 499 -16.25 10.34 3.54
N LEU A 500 -17.05 10.93 4.45
CA LEU A 500 -16.89 10.74 5.89
C LEU A 500 -17.15 9.29 6.33
N LEU A 501 -18.14 8.63 5.74
CA LEU A 501 -18.41 7.21 5.99
C LEU A 501 -17.27 6.33 5.45
N CYS A 502 -16.74 6.61 4.26
CA CYS A 502 -15.55 5.92 3.74
C CYS A 502 -14.34 6.12 4.67
N GLN A 503 -14.11 7.32 5.19
CA GLN A 503 -13.04 7.58 6.14
C GLN A 503 -13.16 6.71 7.42
N LYS A 504 -14.39 6.44 7.87
CA LYS A 504 -14.63 5.50 8.98
C LYS A 504 -14.29 4.06 8.62
N VAL A 505 -14.50 3.63 7.36
CA VAL A 505 -14.06 2.31 6.88
C VAL A 505 -12.54 2.20 7.04
N GLU A 506 -11.79 3.17 6.51
CA GLU A 506 -10.34 3.14 6.52
C GLU A 506 -9.77 3.21 7.96
N ASN A 507 -10.29 4.11 8.79
CA ASN A 507 -9.83 4.29 10.17
C ASN A 507 -10.18 3.13 11.10
N HIS A 508 -11.42 2.63 11.04
CA HIS A 508 -11.93 1.72 12.08
C HIS A 508 -11.98 0.26 11.63
N VAL A 509 -12.29 -0.02 10.36
CA VAL A 509 -12.38 -1.39 9.84
C VAL A 509 -11.03 -1.85 9.32
N VAL A 510 -10.37 -1.04 8.48
CA VAL A 510 -9.04 -1.36 7.93
C VAL A 510 -7.96 -1.10 8.98
N GLY A 511 -8.08 -0.02 9.76
CA GLY A 511 -7.14 0.38 10.79
C GLY A 511 -6.02 1.31 10.33
N ALA A 512 -6.17 1.97 9.18
CA ALA A 512 -5.21 2.96 8.69
C ALA A 512 -5.58 4.36 9.21
N PRO A 513 -4.69 5.08 9.91
CA PRO A 513 -5.05 6.28 10.67
C PRO A 513 -5.10 7.55 9.80
N CYS A 514 -5.76 7.51 8.65
CA CYS A 514 -5.80 8.60 7.68
C CYS A 514 -6.71 9.76 8.13
N GLY A 515 -6.47 10.96 7.57
CA GLY A 515 -7.46 12.03 7.56
C GLY A 515 -8.48 11.83 6.42
N VAL A 516 -9.25 12.88 6.10
CA VAL A 516 -10.46 12.78 5.25
C VAL A 516 -10.22 13.22 3.80
N MET A 517 -9.06 13.83 3.56
CA MET A 517 -8.71 14.53 2.32
C MET A 517 -8.88 13.66 1.07
N ASP A 518 -8.46 12.40 1.18
CA ASP A 518 -8.45 11.42 0.11
C ASP A 518 -9.88 11.08 -0.34
N GLN A 519 -10.73 10.69 0.61
CA GLN A 519 -12.14 10.38 0.37
C GLN A 519 -12.91 11.60 -0.11
N MET A 520 -12.65 12.77 0.48
CA MET A 520 -13.36 13.99 0.10
C MET A 520 -13.05 14.39 -1.34
N THR A 521 -11.80 14.27 -1.76
CA THR A 521 -11.41 14.58 -3.16
C THR A 521 -11.99 13.57 -4.13
N SER A 522 -11.97 12.29 -3.78
CA SER A 522 -12.55 11.23 -4.60
C SER A 522 -14.07 11.37 -4.75
N ALA A 523 -14.77 11.86 -3.72
CA ALA A 523 -16.21 12.05 -3.76
C ALA A 523 -16.66 13.41 -4.34
N CYS A 524 -16.02 14.50 -3.95
CA CYS A 524 -16.46 15.88 -4.21
C CYS A 524 -15.61 16.63 -5.24
N GLY A 525 -14.53 16.04 -5.74
CA GLY A 525 -13.65 16.67 -6.72
C GLY A 525 -14.35 16.95 -8.05
N GLU A 526 -13.86 17.96 -8.76
CA GLU A 526 -14.31 18.30 -10.11
C GLU A 526 -13.11 18.29 -11.07
N ALA A 527 -13.37 17.96 -12.34
CA ALA A 527 -12.32 17.97 -13.36
C ALA A 527 -11.73 19.38 -13.56
N ASN A 528 -10.40 19.45 -13.68
CA ASN A 528 -9.58 20.64 -13.90
C ASN A 528 -9.64 21.69 -12.78
N LYS A 529 -9.99 21.28 -11.56
CA LYS A 529 -10.04 22.14 -10.38
C LYS A 529 -9.33 21.52 -9.19
N LEU A 530 -8.97 22.36 -8.22
CA LEU A 530 -8.50 21.93 -6.91
C LEU A 530 -9.66 21.99 -5.92
N LEU A 531 -9.98 20.88 -5.28
CA LEU A 531 -10.90 20.86 -4.16
C LEU A 531 -10.24 21.57 -2.97
N ALA A 532 -10.89 22.64 -2.48
CA ALA A 532 -10.49 23.34 -1.27
C ALA A 532 -11.38 22.91 -0.11
N MET A 533 -10.77 22.34 0.93
CA MET A 533 -11.50 21.95 2.14
C MET A 533 -10.71 22.27 3.39
N VAL A 534 -11.42 22.65 4.45
CA VAL A 534 -10.84 22.81 5.79
C VAL A 534 -11.16 21.57 6.60
N CYS A 535 -10.16 20.94 7.19
CA CYS A 535 -10.34 19.68 7.90
C CYS A 535 -10.86 19.85 9.35
N GLN A 536 -11.64 20.90 9.64
CA GLN A 536 -12.07 21.29 10.99
C GLN A 536 -13.56 21.69 11.13
N PRO A 537 -14.51 21.06 10.43
CA PRO A 537 -14.83 19.64 10.63
C PRO A 537 -15.08 18.97 9.27
N ALA A 538 -14.02 18.86 8.46
CA ALA A 538 -14.09 18.39 7.07
C ALA A 538 -15.12 19.18 6.23
N GLU A 539 -14.98 20.51 6.20
CA GLU A 539 -15.85 21.42 5.45
C GLU A 539 -15.28 21.68 4.06
N VAL A 540 -16.06 21.39 3.03
CA VAL A 540 -15.72 21.73 1.64
C VAL A 540 -16.02 23.21 1.43
N LEU A 541 -14.99 24.02 1.18
CA LEU A 541 -15.16 25.45 0.87
C LEU A 541 -15.54 25.69 -0.60
N GLY A 542 -15.41 24.66 -1.43
CA GLY A 542 -15.66 24.69 -2.86
C GLY A 542 -14.44 24.26 -3.66
N VAL A 543 -14.41 24.66 -4.93
CA VAL A 543 -13.34 24.33 -5.87
C VAL A 543 -12.61 25.60 -6.31
N VAL A 544 -11.31 25.48 -6.56
CA VAL A 544 -10.43 26.54 -7.09
C VAL A 544 -10.06 26.17 -8.51
N ASP A 545 -10.35 27.03 -9.47
CA ASP A 545 -9.96 26.80 -10.87
C ASP A 545 -8.44 26.75 -11.01
N ILE A 546 -7.95 25.78 -11.76
CA ILE A 546 -6.53 25.75 -12.16
C ILE A 546 -6.38 26.75 -13.31
N PRO A 547 -5.56 27.81 -13.18
CA PRO A 547 -5.40 28.79 -14.25
C PRO A 547 -4.91 28.13 -15.53
N SER A 548 -5.39 28.57 -16.70
CA SER A 548 -5.11 27.93 -17.99
C SER A 548 -3.62 27.87 -18.37
N HIS A 549 -2.80 28.74 -17.77
CA HIS A 549 -1.35 28.79 -17.95
C HIS A 549 -0.57 27.92 -16.95
N VAL A 550 -1.25 27.28 -16.00
CA VAL A 550 -0.68 26.38 -14.96
C VAL A 550 -1.06 24.94 -15.28
N ARG A 551 -0.16 24.02 -14.99
CA ARG A 551 -0.42 22.58 -15.03
C ARG A 551 0.30 21.87 -13.88
N PHE A 552 -0.31 20.79 -13.42
CA PHE A 552 0.26 19.87 -12.43
C PHE A 552 0.53 18.50 -13.06
N TRP A 553 1.61 17.86 -12.61
CA TRP A 553 1.98 16.49 -12.95
C TRP A 553 2.26 15.71 -11.66
N GLY A 554 1.95 14.41 -11.64
CA GLY A 554 2.47 13.50 -10.61
C GLY A 554 3.56 12.62 -11.22
N ILE A 555 4.71 12.47 -10.57
CA ILE A 555 5.77 11.54 -11.00
C ILE A 555 5.99 10.49 -9.91
N ASP A 556 5.74 9.23 -10.25
CA ASP A 556 5.94 8.09 -9.34
C ASP A 556 7.43 7.76 -9.13
N SER A 557 7.89 7.74 -7.89
CA SER A 557 9.25 7.36 -7.52
C SER A 557 9.53 5.86 -7.62
N GLY A 558 8.48 5.02 -7.66
CA GLY A 558 8.58 3.56 -7.65
C GLY A 558 8.77 2.97 -6.25
N LEU A 559 8.95 3.81 -5.23
CA LEU A 559 8.98 3.38 -3.84
C LEU A 559 7.55 3.28 -3.33
N ARG A 560 7.14 2.11 -2.85
CA ARG A 560 5.78 1.93 -2.31
C ARG A 560 5.68 2.55 -0.94
N HIS A 561 4.63 3.32 -0.75
CA HIS A 561 4.16 3.69 0.57
C HIS A 561 3.49 2.50 1.25
N SER A 562 3.70 2.35 2.55
CA SER A 562 2.69 1.70 3.38
C SER A 562 1.91 2.79 4.11
N VAL A 563 0.68 3.08 3.68
CA VAL A 563 -0.25 4.03 4.35
C VAL A 563 -0.77 3.47 5.70
N GLY A 564 -0.08 2.47 6.24
CA GLY A 564 -0.23 1.95 7.60
C GLY A 564 1.13 1.55 8.20
N GLY A 565 2.24 2.06 7.67
CA GLY A 565 3.58 1.89 8.24
C GLY A 565 3.72 2.62 9.56
N SER A 566 4.72 2.22 10.36
CA SER A 566 5.08 2.87 11.62
C SER A 566 5.24 4.39 11.48
N ASP A 567 5.72 4.86 10.32
CA ASP A 567 6.24 6.22 10.17
C ASP A 567 5.11 7.26 10.15
N TYR A 568 4.10 7.11 9.29
CA TYR A 568 2.95 8.05 9.26
C TYR A 568 2.16 8.04 10.59
N GLY A 569 1.92 6.85 11.15
CA GLY A 569 1.27 6.71 12.46
C GLY A 569 2.06 7.39 13.58
N SER A 570 3.37 7.22 13.60
CA SER A 570 4.27 7.89 14.56
C SER A 570 4.30 9.40 14.39
N VAL A 571 4.26 9.92 13.15
CA VAL A 571 4.18 11.37 12.90
C VAL A 571 2.86 11.94 13.39
N ARG A 572 1.73 11.26 13.16
CA ARG A 572 0.43 11.65 13.72
C ARG A 572 0.48 11.66 15.25
N ILE A 573 0.97 10.60 15.88
CA ILE A 573 1.12 10.55 17.35
C ILE A 573 1.97 11.72 17.86
N GLY A 574 3.13 11.94 17.24
CA GLY A 574 4.04 13.06 17.57
C GLY A 574 3.39 14.44 17.46
N THR A 575 2.57 14.63 16.42
CA THR A 575 1.79 15.86 16.21
C THR A 575 0.81 16.11 17.35
N TYR A 576 0.04 15.10 17.74
CA TYR A 576 -0.93 15.19 18.84
C TYR A 576 -0.25 15.31 20.21
N MET A 577 0.91 14.68 20.42
CA MET A 577 1.75 14.89 21.60
C MET A 577 2.15 16.36 21.73
N GLY A 578 2.60 16.99 20.65
CA GLY A 578 2.94 18.40 20.65
C GLY A 578 1.76 19.32 20.91
N ARG A 579 0.58 19.03 20.33
CA ARG A 579 -0.67 19.73 20.65
C ARG A 579 -0.97 19.68 22.15
N LYS A 580 -0.84 18.51 22.76
CA LYS A 580 -1.06 18.33 24.21
C LYS A 580 -0.07 19.15 25.05
N ILE A 581 1.20 19.21 24.64
CA ILE A 581 2.23 20.02 25.31
C ILE A 581 1.89 21.52 25.19
N ILE A 582 1.49 21.98 24.00
CA ILE A 582 1.07 23.37 23.76
C ILE A 582 -0.11 23.74 24.66
N LYS A 583 -1.18 22.93 24.67
CA LYS A 583 -2.36 23.14 25.50
C LYS A 583 -2.00 23.24 26.98
N SER A 584 -1.19 22.31 27.48
CA SER A 584 -0.74 22.29 28.87
C SER A 584 0.13 23.49 29.22
N THR A 585 0.98 23.92 28.30
CA THR A 585 1.85 25.10 28.48
C THR A 585 1.04 26.38 28.52
N ALA A 586 0.09 26.55 27.60
CA ALA A 586 -0.80 27.71 27.54
C ALA A 586 -1.63 27.83 28.83
N ALA A 587 -2.18 26.70 29.32
CA ALA A 587 -2.90 26.64 30.58
C ALA A 587 -2.02 26.99 31.80
N GLY A 588 -0.73 26.64 31.77
CA GLY A 588 0.25 27.01 32.79
C GLY A 588 0.53 28.52 32.79
N LEU A 589 0.84 29.09 31.62
CA LEU A 589 1.10 30.52 31.46
C LEU A 589 -0.11 31.38 31.84
N SER A 590 -1.32 30.95 31.48
CA SER A 590 -2.57 31.64 31.86
C SER A 590 -2.75 31.69 33.39
N LYS A 591 -2.31 30.65 34.12
CA LYS A 591 -2.38 30.61 35.58
C LYS A 591 -1.28 31.43 36.27
N GLU A 592 -0.06 31.43 35.73
CA GLU A 592 1.07 32.17 36.29
C GLU A 592 0.93 33.70 36.11
N ASN A 593 0.39 34.14 34.98
CA ASN A 593 0.29 35.56 34.59
C ASN A 593 -1.00 36.27 35.06
N ASN A 594 -1.86 35.60 35.84
CA ASN A 594 -2.92 36.28 36.61
C ASN A 594 -2.37 37.20 37.73
N LYS A 595 -1.04 37.41 37.77
CA LYS A 595 -0.31 38.39 38.56
C LYS A 595 0.33 39.43 37.62
N ASP A 596 -0.39 40.53 37.40
CA ASP A 596 0.07 41.87 37.01
C ASP A 596 0.75 42.18 35.65
N ASP A 597 1.10 41.21 34.77
CA ASP A 597 1.90 41.51 33.54
C ASP A 597 1.24 41.31 32.15
N LEU A 598 0.03 40.73 32.04
CA LEU A 598 -0.68 40.56 30.74
C LEU A 598 -2.00 41.33 30.68
N ASP A 599 -2.30 41.92 29.53
CA ASP A 599 -3.62 42.50 29.25
C ASP A 599 -4.69 41.42 29.02
N LYS A 600 -5.97 41.83 29.01
CA LYS A 600 -7.10 40.90 28.86
C LYS A 600 -7.00 40.06 27.58
N ASP A 601 -6.50 40.66 26.51
CA ASP A 601 -6.37 40.03 25.19
C ASP A 601 -5.31 38.91 25.22
N GLY A 602 -4.20 39.10 25.93
CA GLY A 602 -3.19 38.06 26.14
C GLY A 602 -3.69 36.85 26.95
N ILE A 603 -4.55 37.08 27.95
CA ILE A 603 -5.16 36.00 28.73
C ILE A 603 -6.17 35.22 27.88
N GLU A 604 -7.00 35.91 27.10
CA GLU A 604 -7.97 35.27 26.20
C GLU A 604 -7.26 34.41 25.14
N LEU A 605 -6.18 34.93 24.56
CA LEU A 605 -5.34 34.20 23.61
C LEU A 605 -4.78 32.90 24.22
N LEU A 606 -4.20 32.96 25.42
CA LEU A 606 -3.66 31.77 26.11
C LEU A 606 -4.77 30.78 26.47
N ASN A 607 -5.98 31.24 26.79
CA ASN A 607 -7.12 30.36 27.04
C ASN A 607 -7.56 29.64 25.76
N ASN A 608 -7.60 30.33 24.62
CA ASN A 608 -7.88 29.73 23.32
C ASN A 608 -6.81 28.69 22.92
N GLU A 609 -5.53 29.00 23.17
CA GLU A 609 -4.42 28.07 22.95
C GLU A 609 -4.45 26.86 23.91
N ALA A 610 -4.97 27.03 25.13
CA ALA A 610 -5.17 25.95 26.10
C ALA A 610 -6.30 24.98 25.68
N SER A 611 -7.30 25.48 24.94
CA SER A 611 -8.41 24.70 24.37
C SER A 611 -8.22 24.39 22.89
N LEU A 612 -6.99 24.45 22.36
CA LEU A 612 -6.72 24.28 20.93
C LEU A 612 -7.07 22.86 20.45
N ASP A 613 -8.11 22.75 19.61
CA ASP A 613 -8.50 21.48 19.00
C ASP A 613 -7.66 21.14 17.76
N TYR A 614 -7.30 22.15 16.97
CA TYR A 614 -6.61 21.98 15.69
C TYR A 614 -5.32 22.80 15.67
N LEU A 615 -4.18 22.14 15.48
CA LEU A 615 -2.87 22.79 15.51
C LEU A 615 -2.70 23.85 14.42
N CYS A 616 -3.34 23.67 13.27
CA CYS A 616 -3.31 24.63 12.17
C CYS A 616 -3.85 26.02 12.54
N ASN A 617 -4.68 26.13 13.59
CA ASN A 617 -5.22 27.41 14.07
C ASN A 617 -4.20 28.22 14.89
N LEU A 618 -3.04 27.63 15.23
CA LEU A 618 -1.95 28.37 15.87
C LEU A 618 -1.13 29.10 14.78
N PRO A 619 -0.98 30.43 14.84
CA PRO A 619 -0.17 31.16 13.86
C PRO A 619 1.33 30.84 13.96
N PRO A 620 2.10 30.85 12.85
CA PRO A 620 3.55 30.59 12.88
C PRO A 620 4.33 31.49 13.87
N HIS A 621 4.02 32.79 13.91
CA HIS A 621 4.70 33.71 14.83
C HIS A 621 4.43 33.40 16.30
N ARG A 622 3.24 32.88 16.63
CA ARG A 622 2.88 32.42 17.98
C ARG A 622 3.63 31.16 18.35
N TYR A 623 3.68 30.20 17.42
CA TYR A 623 4.45 28.97 17.59
C TYR A 623 5.94 29.25 17.87
N GLU A 624 6.58 30.06 17.04
CA GLU A 624 7.99 30.43 17.18
C GLU A 624 8.26 31.26 18.45
N GLY A 625 7.39 32.22 18.77
CA GLY A 625 7.61 33.12 19.90
C GLY A 625 7.41 32.47 21.28
N VAL A 626 6.64 31.39 21.39
CA VAL A 626 6.21 30.85 22.70
C VAL A 626 6.48 29.37 22.89
N TYR A 627 6.37 28.55 21.83
CA TYR A 627 6.25 27.10 21.98
C TYR A 627 7.43 26.31 21.42
N VAL A 628 8.15 26.82 20.42
CA VAL A 628 9.25 26.09 19.76
C VAL A 628 10.32 25.60 20.75
N ASP A 629 10.69 26.43 21.72
CA ASP A 629 11.72 26.10 22.73
C ASP A 629 11.19 25.18 23.85
N LYS A 630 9.87 24.99 23.94
CA LYS A 630 9.22 24.16 24.96
C LYS A 630 8.88 22.76 24.45
N LEU A 631 8.96 22.55 23.14
CA LEU A 631 8.72 21.25 22.53
C LEU A 631 10.03 20.45 22.46
N PRO A 632 10.05 19.21 22.95
CA PRO A 632 11.22 18.35 22.76
C PRO A 632 11.33 17.91 21.30
N GLU A 633 12.55 17.61 20.85
CA GLU A 633 12.74 16.98 19.52
C GLU A 633 12.05 15.61 19.48
N THR A 634 12.28 14.79 20.52
CA THR A 634 11.70 13.47 20.68
C THR A 634 11.25 13.22 22.12
N VAL A 635 10.31 12.30 22.31
CA VAL A 635 9.86 11.83 23.63
C VAL A 635 9.54 10.33 23.58
N SER A 636 9.85 9.58 24.63
CA SER A 636 9.38 8.20 24.74
C SER A 636 7.89 8.15 25.07
N GLY A 637 7.18 7.14 24.56
CA GLY A 637 5.78 6.92 24.89
C GLY A 637 5.56 6.80 26.40
N GLU A 638 6.42 6.06 27.11
CA GLU A 638 6.35 5.93 28.57
C GLU A 638 6.49 7.27 29.31
N GLU A 639 7.47 8.10 28.95
CA GLU A 639 7.68 9.41 29.58
C GLU A 639 6.50 10.35 29.34
N PHE A 640 6.00 10.39 28.10
CA PHE A 640 4.85 11.21 27.74
C PHE A 640 3.60 10.79 28.52
N MET A 641 3.34 9.48 28.60
CA MET A 641 2.17 8.93 29.30
C MET A 641 2.24 9.18 30.82
N LYS A 642 3.43 9.11 31.43
CA LYS A 642 3.62 9.47 32.85
C LYS A 642 3.24 10.93 33.14
N LYS A 643 3.49 11.83 32.19
CA LYS A 643 3.23 13.27 32.36
C LYS A 643 1.82 13.70 31.95
N TYR A 644 1.28 13.16 30.86
CA TYR A 644 0.05 13.66 30.22
C TYR A 644 -1.08 12.63 30.10
N ALA A 645 -0.85 11.37 30.47
CA ALA A 645 -1.76 10.23 30.40
C ALA A 645 -2.22 9.78 29.00
N ASN A 646 -2.41 10.69 28.02
CA ASN A 646 -2.67 10.40 26.60
C ASN A 646 -2.40 11.64 25.72
N HIS A 647 -2.50 11.49 24.39
CA HIS A 647 -2.30 12.54 23.39
C HIS A 647 -3.60 13.10 22.78
N GLU A 648 -4.78 12.66 23.24
CA GLU A 648 -6.09 13.14 22.77
C GLU A 648 -6.36 12.93 21.26
N ASP A 649 -5.86 11.84 20.67
CA ASP A 649 -6.29 11.35 19.34
C ASP A 649 -7.20 10.14 19.51
N SER A 650 -8.32 10.09 18.78
CA SER A 650 -9.27 8.97 18.83
C SER A 650 -8.91 7.81 17.92
N VAL A 651 -7.92 7.99 17.03
CA VAL A 651 -7.57 7.02 15.99
C VAL A 651 -6.30 6.23 16.35
N THR A 652 -5.30 6.89 16.92
CA THR A 652 -4.00 6.27 17.25
C THR A 652 -3.85 5.96 18.74
N THR A 653 -2.95 5.02 19.07
CA THR A 653 -2.59 4.66 20.45
C THR A 653 -1.08 4.76 20.62
N ILE A 654 -0.64 5.29 21.76
CA ILE A 654 0.78 5.43 22.09
C ILE A 654 1.35 4.06 22.47
N ASP A 655 2.43 3.64 21.82
CA ASP A 655 3.27 2.54 22.28
C ASP A 655 4.26 3.07 23.34
N PRO A 656 4.19 2.60 24.60
CA PRO A 656 5.10 3.04 25.65
C PRO A 656 6.59 2.81 25.33
N LYS A 657 6.90 1.81 24.50
CA LYS A 657 8.28 1.42 24.15
C LYS A 657 8.85 2.22 22.99
N HIS A 658 8.02 2.96 22.25
CA HIS A 658 8.44 3.71 21.08
C HIS A 658 8.92 5.11 21.45
N ILE A 659 9.83 5.67 20.65
CA ILE A 659 10.31 7.05 20.77
C ILE A 659 9.74 7.83 19.59
N TYR A 660 8.98 8.89 19.89
CA TYR A 660 8.28 9.70 18.90
C TYR A 660 9.01 11.02 18.68
N ALA A 661 9.14 11.44 17.41
CA ALA A 661 9.45 12.83 17.09
C ALA A 661 8.25 13.72 17.43
N VAL A 662 8.49 14.89 18.02
CA VAL A 662 7.41 15.78 18.48
C VAL A 662 7.50 17.15 17.82
N LYS A 663 8.66 17.83 17.90
CA LYS A 663 8.78 19.21 17.43
C LYS A 663 8.46 19.37 15.94
N ALA A 664 9.11 18.61 15.06
CA ALA A 664 8.88 18.72 13.62
C ALA A 664 7.45 18.35 13.20
N PRO A 665 6.86 17.22 13.66
CA PRO A 665 5.44 16.91 13.41
C PRO A 665 4.47 18.00 13.90
N THR A 666 4.76 18.65 15.04
CA THR A 666 3.93 19.75 15.55
C THR A 666 4.06 21.01 14.69
N ARG A 667 5.28 21.30 14.22
CA ARG A 667 5.58 22.47 13.37
C ARG A 667 4.90 22.38 12.01
N HIS A 668 4.78 21.16 11.45
CA HIS A 668 4.28 20.98 10.09
C HIS A 668 2.87 21.56 9.88
N PRO A 669 1.82 21.16 10.62
CA PRO A 669 0.47 21.73 10.51
C PRO A 669 0.37 23.26 10.60
N VAL A 670 1.12 23.85 11.54
CA VAL A 670 1.13 25.29 11.81
C VAL A 670 1.55 26.07 10.57
N TYR A 671 2.66 25.63 9.97
CA TYR A 671 3.20 26.28 8.78
C TYR A 671 2.51 25.84 7.49
N GLU A 672 2.04 24.60 7.41
CA GLU A 672 1.39 24.06 6.22
C GLU A 672 0.09 24.79 5.93
N ASN A 673 -0.74 25.07 6.95
CA ASN A 673 -1.97 25.85 6.76
C ASN A 673 -1.68 27.23 6.15
N PHE A 674 -0.67 27.93 6.68
CA PHE A 674 -0.22 29.21 6.12
C PHE A 674 0.27 29.06 4.67
N ARG A 675 1.03 28.00 4.35
CA ARG A 675 1.49 27.74 2.98
C ARG A 675 0.32 27.48 2.04
N VAL A 676 -0.70 26.73 2.46
CA VAL A 676 -1.87 26.43 1.63
C VAL A 676 -2.70 27.69 1.38
N GLU A 677 -2.93 28.53 2.39
CA GLU A 677 -3.62 29.81 2.25
C GLU A 677 -2.86 30.75 1.28
N ALA A 678 -1.54 30.86 1.45
CA ALA A 678 -0.69 31.63 0.55
C ALA A 678 -0.72 31.08 -0.89
N PHE A 679 -0.66 29.76 -1.05
CA PHE A 679 -0.71 29.10 -2.36
C PHE A 679 -2.06 29.35 -3.04
N LYS A 680 -3.17 29.22 -2.31
CA LYS A 680 -4.53 29.53 -2.80
C LYS A 680 -4.63 30.98 -3.27
N ALA A 681 -4.15 31.93 -2.47
CA ALA A 681 -4.17 33.35 -2.82
C ALA A 681 -3.34 33.62 -4.08
N LEU A 682 -2.13 33.03 -4.16
CA LEU A 682 -1.24 33.16 -5.30
C LEU A 682 -1.80 32.54 -6.57
N LEU A 683 -2.52 31.41 -6.52
CA LEU A 683 -3.16 30.82 -7.70
C LEU A 683 -4.14 31.78 -8.37
N THR A 684 -4.83 32.61 -7.59
CA THR A 684 -5.79 33.60 -8.09
C THR A 684 -5.17 34.98 -8.43
N ALA A 685 -3.87 35.15 -8.16
CA ALA A 685 -3.17 36.41 -8.43
C ALA A 685 -2.91 36.64 -9.93
N THR A 686 -2.50 37.87 -10.27
CA THR A 686 -2.15 38.23 -11.65
C THR A 686 -0.99 37.38 -12.17
N THR A 687 -1.15 36.87 -13.40
CA THR A 687 -0.17 36.01 -14.06
C THR A 687 1.19 36.67 -14.18
N SER A 688 2.22 36.05 -13.59
CA SER A 688 3.62 36.45 -13.73
C SER A 688 4.56 35.28 -13.46
N ASP A 689 5.80 35.36 -13.94
CA ASP A 689 6.82 34.37 -13.57
C ASP A 689 7.10 34.38 -12.06
N GLY A 690 7.01 35.55 -11.41
CA GLY A 690 7.15 35.68 -9.96
C GLY A 690 6.06 34.93 -9.18
N GLN A 691 4.83 34.91 -9.69
CA GLN A 691 3.73 34.11 -9.12
C GLN A 691 4.06 32.62 -9.14
N LEU A 692 4.47 32.08 -10.30
CA LEU A 692 4.82 30.66 -10.45
C LEU A 692 6.02 30.27 -9.59
N SER A 693 7.04 31.12 -9.52
CA SER A 693 8.18 30.91 -8.63
C SER A 693 7.77 30.88 -7.16
N ALA A 694 6.86 31.77 -6.73
CA ALA A 694 6.36 31.78 -5.36
C ALA A 694 5.52 30.53 -5.04
N LEU A 695 4.64 30.10 -5.96
CA LEU A 695 3.87 28.86 -5.83
C LEU A 695 4.81 27.64 -5.69
N GLY A 696 5.83 27.56 -6.54
CA GLY A 696 6.77 26.46 -6.52
C GLY A 696 7.66 26.42 -5.27
N GLU A 697 8.08 27.59 -4.76
CA GLU A 697 8.81 27.71 -3.50
C GLU A 697 7.99 27.18 -2.31
N LEU A 698 6.68 27.46 -2.27
CA LEU A 698 5.79 26.91 -1.24
C LEU A 698 5.71 25.37 -1.30
N MET A 699 5.72 24.79 -2.52
CA MET A 699 5.77 23.33 -2.68
C MET A 699 7.10 22.76 -2.16
N TYR A 700 8.25 23.36 -2.49
CA TYR A 700 9.54 22.91 -1.97
C TYR A 700 9.60 22.98 -0.44
N GLN A 701 9.10 24.07 0.15
CA GLN A 701 9.03 24.20 1.61
C GLN A 701 8.15 23.12 2.27
N CYS A 702 7.03 22.75 1.63
CA CYS A 702 6.22 21.63 2.08
C CYS A 702 7.01 20.31 2.02
N HIS A 703 7.71 20.04 0.92
CA HIS A 703 8.52 18.83 0.76
C HIS A 703 9.62 18.71 1.82
N TYR A 704 10.36 19.78 2.12
CA TYR A 704 11.35 19.76 3.19
C TYR A 704 10.73 19.61 4.58
N SER A 705 9.51 20.13 4.76
CA SER A 705 8.74 19.91 6.00
C SER A 705 8.35 18.44 6.17
N TYR A 706 8.05 17.71 5.10
CA TYR A 706 7.84 16.25 5.13
C TYR A 706 9.12 15.52 5.56
N GLY A 707 10.25 15.82 4.93
CA GLY A 707 11.54 15.24 5.27
C GLY A 707 11.89 15.45 6.75
N SER A 708 11.63 16.66 7.28
CA SER A 708 11.83 16.99 8.70
C SER A 708 10.97 16.17 9.66
N CYS A 709 9.79 15.69 9.21
CA CYS A 709 8.94 14.81 10.00
C CYS A 709 9.39 13.33 9.94
N GLY A 710 10.39 12.99 9.13
CA GLY A 710 10.81 11.62 8.87
C GLY A 710 10.01 10.92 7.76
N LEU A 711 9.33 11.68 6.91
CA LEU A 711 8.49 11.18 5.81
C LEU A 711 9.11 11.43 4.41
N GLY A 712 10.40 11.78 4.36
CA GLY A 712 11.17 11.89 3.12
C GLY A 712 11.55 10.50 2.56
N SER A 713 12.03 10.47 1.32
CA SER A 713 12.59 9.24 0.74
C SER A 713 13.57 9.57 -0.38
N ASP A 714 14.64 8.79 -0.52
CA ASP A 714 15.65 9.01 -1.56
C ASP A 714 15.04 9.13 -2.97
N GLY A 715 13.97 8.37 -3.25
CA GLY A 715 13.28 8.40 -4.53
C GLY A 715 12.53 9.70 -4.78
N THR A 716 11.76 10.18 -3.80
CA THR A 716 11.02 11.44 -3.92
C THR A 716 11.95 12.64 -3.91
N ASP A 717 12.96 12.61 -3.06
CA ASP A 717 13.89 13.72 -2.89
C ASP A 717 14.68 13.91 -4.18
N ARG A 718 15.13 12.80 -4.79
CA ARG A 718 15.78 12.83 -6.11
C ARG A 718 14.87 13.35 -7.23
N LEU A 719 13.58 13.01 -7.24
CA LEU A 719 12.65 13.57 -8.23
C LEU A 719 12.49 15.09 -8.05
N VAL A 720 12.40 15.55 -6.81
CA VAL A 720 12.34 16.99 -6.48
C VAL A 720 13.62 17.71 -6.91
N GLU A 721 14.79 17.14 -6.63
CA GLU A 721 16.10 17.65 -7.08
C GLU A 721 16.17 17.75 -8.62
N LEU A 722 15.72 16.73 -9.34
CA LEU A 722 15.68 16.75 -10.81
C LEU A 722 14.77 17.88 -11.34
N VAL A 723 13.65 18.16 -10.68
CA VAL A 723 12.79 19.31 -11.04
C VAL A 723 13.53 20.63 -10.79
N GLN A 724 14.25 20.77 -9.66
CA GLN A 724 15.07 21.96 -9.36
C GLN A 724 16.19 22.15 -10.40
N GLU A 725 16.86 21.07 -10.81
CA GLU A 725 17.86 21.11 -11.87
C GLU A 725 17.28 21.59 -13.20
N MET A 726 16.08 21.10 -13.58
CA MET A 726 15.39 21.56 -14.79
C MET A 726 15.06 23.05 -14.70
N GLN A 727 14.52 23.49 -13.55
CA GLN A 727 14.19 24.88 -13.27
C GLN A 727 15.41 25.81 -13.37
N HIS A 728 16.60 25.39 -12.95
CA HIS A 728 17.82 26.21 -12.94
C HIS A 728 18.76 26.02 -14.15
N SER A 729 18.40 25.14 -15.09
CA SER A 729 19.20 24.82 -16.27
C SER A 729 19.47 26.04 -17.17
N LYS A 730 20.55 26.02 -17.96
CA LYS A 730 20.83 27.14 -18.91
C LYS A 730 19.70 27.35 -19.93
N ALA A 731 18.94 26.31 -20.25
CA ALA A 731 17.77 26.37 -21.13
C ALA A 731 16.59 27.14 -20.49
N SER A 732 16.51 27.20 -19.15
CA SER A 732 15.48 27.98 -18.45
C SER A 732 15.79 29.47 -18.36
N LYS A 733 17.03 29.89 -18.64
CA LYS A 733 17.48 31.30 -18.62
C LYS A 733 17.18 32.08 -19.92
N SER A 734 16.67 31.41 -20.95
CA SER A 734 16.19 32.04 -22.19
C SER A 734 14.67 31.90 -22.29
N GLU A 735 13.88 32.88 -21.85
CA GLU A 735 12.39 32.98 -21.93
C GLU A 735 11.53 31.75 -21.54
N ASN A 736 12.12 30.61 -21.17
CA ASN A 736 11.51 29.27 -21.13
C ASN A 736 11.89 28.50 -19.84
N GLY A 737 11.91 29.15 -18.68
CA GLY A 737 11.70 28.43 -17.43
C GLY A 737 10.27 27.92 -17.37
N THR A 738 10.06 26.60 -17.29
CA THR A 738 8.72 26.01 -17.47
C THR A 738 8.24 25.17 -16.29
N LEU A 739 9.13 24.52 -15.53
CA LEU A 739 8.82 23.92 -14.23
C LEU A 739 9.26 24.86 -13.09
N TYR A 740 8.48 24.89 -12.01
CA TYR A 740 8.65 25.90 -10.95
C TYR A 740 8.72 25.35 -9.53
N GLY A 741 8.17 24.16 -9.29
CA GLY A 741 8.12 23.58 -7.96
C GLY A 741 7.74 22.11 -7.95
N ALA A 742 8.12 21.42 -6.90
CA ALA A 742 7.75 20.03 -6.69
C ALA A 742 7.65 19.67 -5.19
N LYS A 743 6.77 18.73 -4.86
CA LYS A 743 6.69 18.11 -3.54
C LYS A 743 6.19 16.69 -3.57
N ILE A 744 6.56 15.91 -2.56
CA ILE A 744 5.94 14.62 -2.28
C ILE A 744 4.42 14.77 -2.03
N THR A 745 3.62 13.77 -2.43
CA THR A 745 2.15 13.71 -2.21
C THR A 745 1.77 12.50 -1.34
N GLY A 746 0.67 12.64 -0.59
CA GLY A 746 0.11 11.56 0.23
C GLY A 746 0.83 11.40 1.57
N GLY A 747 0.84 10.17 2.11
CA GLY A 747 1.36 9.88 3.46
C GLY A 747 2.88 10.01 3.63
N GLY A 748 3.65 10.14 2.54
CA GLY A 748 5.12 10.22 2.57
C GLY A 748 5.82 8.87 2.75
N SER A 749 7.16 8.89 2.75
CA SER A 749 8.05 7.72 2.69
C SER A 749 8.01 6.95 1.35
N GLY A 750 7.83 7.66 0.23
CA GLY A 750 7.86 7.10 -1.14
C GLY A 750 6.86 7.74 -2.12
N GLY A 751 6.34 6.92 -3.04
CA GLY A 751 5.27 7.21 -4.00
C GLY A 751 5.49 8.41 -4.89
N THR A 752 4.51 9.30 -4.99
CA THR A 752 4.44 10.28 -6.08
C THR A 752 4.95 11.66 -5.66
N VAL A 753 5.53 12.40 -6.62
CA VAL A 753 5.89 13.82 -6.49
C VAL A 753 4.97 14.66 -7.37
N CYS A 754 4.22 15.58 -6.78
CA CYS A 754 3.46 16.61 -7.48
C CYS A 754 4.40 17.72 -7.96
N VAL A 755 4.33 18.06 -9.25
CA VAL A 755 5.15 19.09 -9.90
C VAL A 755 4.24 20.17 -10.46
N ILE A 756 4.59 21.44 -10.30
CA ILE A 756 3.92 22.60 -10.91
C ILE A 756 4.77 23.20 -12.03
N GLY A 757 4.10 23.60 -13.11
CA GLY A 757 4.74 24.28 -14.23
C GLY A 757 3.76 25.03 -15.13
N LYS A 758 4.32 25.71 -16.13
CA LYS A 758 3.55 26.33 -17.21
C LYS A 758 2.81 25.26 -18.00
N ASN A 759 1.56 25.52 -18.37
CA ASN A 759 0.82 24.70 -19.34
C ASN A 759 1.37 24.95 -20.76
N PHE A 760 2.54 24.38 -21.04
CA PHE A 760 3.31 24.59 -22.25
C PHE A 760 3.98 23.28 -22.69
N VAL A 761 4.19 23.09 -24.00
CA VAL A 761 4.77 21.85 -24.56
C VAL A 761 6.17 21.57 -23.99
N GLY A 762 7.00 22.61 -23.81
CA GLY A 762 8.33 22.47 -23.22
C GLY A 762 8.32 21.95 -21.77
N SER A 763 7.23 22.17 -21.02
CA SER A 763 7.08 21.56 -19.67
C SER A 763 6.94 20.05 -19.76
N ASN A 764 6.14 19.54 -20.71
CA ASN A 764 5.99 18.09 -20.91
C ASN A 764 7.33 17.46 -21.33
N GLU A 765 8.11 18.13 -22.18
CA GLU A 765 9.45 17.67 -22.57
C GLU A 765 10.40 17.58 -21.37
N GLN A 766 10.34 18.54 -20.44
CA GLN A 766 11.12 18.50 -19.20
C GLN A 766 10.65 17.38 -18.26
N ILE A 767 9.35 17.10 -18.17
CA ILE A 767 8.84 15.96 -17.38
C ILE A 767 9.35 14.63 -17.97
N LEU A 768 9.35 14.47 -19.29
CA LEU A 768 9.92 13.29 -19.96
C LEU A 768 11.45 13.19 -19.77
N GLU A 769 12.16 14.32 -19.77
CA GLU A 769 13.58 14.37 -19.42
C GLU A 769 13.83 13.89 -17.99
N ILE A 770 13.04 14.35 -17.02
CA ILE A 770 13.11 13.91 -15.63
C ILE A 770 12.86 12.41 -15.53
N GLN A 771 11.80 11.90 -16.17
CA GLN A 771 11.49 10.47 -16.21
C GLN A 771 12.68 9.64 -16.73
N ARG A 772 13.32 10.09 -17.82
CA ARG A 772 14.49 9.42 -18.42
C ARG A 772 15.70 9.47 -17.50
N ARG A 773 16.02 10.63 -16.90
CA ARG A 773 17.14 10.77 -15.96
C ARG A 773 16.94 9.92 -14.72
N TYR A 774 15.72 9.88 -14.19
CA TYR A 774 15.38 9.03 -13.06
C TYR A 774 15.53 7.55 -13.42
N HIS A 775 15.08 7.13 -14.61
CA HIS A 775 15.25 5.78 -15.10
C HIS A 775 16.72 5.38 -15.27
N VAL A 776 17.55 6.24 -15.86
CA VAL A 776 18.99 5.99 -16.00
C VAL A 776 19.65 5.84 -14.62
N ALA A 777 19.21 6.62 -13.63
CA ALA A 777 19.79 6.59 -12.30
C ALA A 777 19.33 5.40 -11.44
N THR A 778 18.08 4.96 -11.57
CA THR A 778 17.45 4.00 -10.64
C THR A 778 17.07 2.68 -11.28
N GLY A 779 17.03 2.61 -12.62
CA GLY A 779 16.45 1.50 -13.38
C GLY A 779 14.92 1.47 -13.39
N PHE A 780 14.25 2.28 -12.57
CA PHE A 780 12.79 2.36 -12.51
C PHE A 780 12.27 3.34 -13.56
N ASN A 781 11.20 3.01 -14.29
CA ASN A 781 10.57 3.94 -15.22
C ASN A 781 9.34 4.59 -14.54
N PRO A 782 9.41 5.87 -14.13
CA PRO A 782 8.30 6.55 -13.45
C PRO A 782 7.01 6.52 -14.24
N TYR A 783 5.88 6.27 -13.56
CA TYR A 783 4.58 6.60 -14.14
C TYR A 783 4.30 8.10 -13.95
N VAL A 784 3.84 8.77 -15.01
CA VAL A 784 3.48 10.19 -14.97
C VAL A 784 1.96 10.32 -14.96
N PHE A 785 1.43 10.87 -13.88
CA PHE A 785 0.02 11.23 -13.74
C PHE A 785 -0.22 12.59 -14.40
N GLU A 786 -1.14 12.62 -15.36
CA GLU A 786 -1.55 13.83 -16.07
C GLU A 786 -3.06 13.87 -16.26
N GLY A 787 -3.62 15.08 -16.23
CA GLY A 787 -5.05 15.29 -16.34
C GLY A 787 -5.78 15.11 -15.02
N SER A 788 -7.10 15.25 -15.09
CA SER A 788 -7.97 15.22 -13.93
C SER A 788 -9.32 14.59 -14.29
N SER A 789 -10.17 14.37 -13.29
CA SER A 789 -11.43 13.67 -13.46
C SER A 789 -12.53 14.22 -12.55
N PRO A 790 -13.82 14.08 -12.92
CA PRO A 790 -14.90 14.28 -11.96
C PRO A 790 -14.80 13.28 -10.80
N GLY A 791 -15.14 13.73 -9.60
CA GLY A 791 -15.36 12.91 -8.43
C GLY A 791 -16.64 12.09 -8.54
N ALA A 792 -16.86 11.16 -7.59
CA ALA A 792 -18.01 10.26 -7.61
C ALA A 792 -19.36 11.01 -7.55
N GLY A 793 -19.43 12.15 -6.86
CA GLY A 793 -20.64 12.97 -6.78
C GLY A 793 -21.03 13.61 -8.12
N GLU A 794 -20.06 14.06 -8.91
CA GLU A 794 -20.29 14.63 -10.25
C GLU A 794 -20.51 13.52 -11.29
N PHE A 795 -19.85 12.37 -11.14
CA PHE A 795 -20.09 11.20 -11.98
C PHE A 795 -21.49 10.60 -11.77
N GLY A 796 -21.94 10.53 -10.51
CA GLY A 796 -23.16 9.83 -10.12
C GLY A 796 -22.99 8.31 -10.20
N TYR A 797 -23.94 7.63 -10.85
CA TYR A 797 -23.86 6.20 -11.11
C TYR A 797 -24.58 5.84 -12.41
N LEU A 798 -24.19 4.71 -13.00
CA LEU A 798 -24.90 4.10 -14.12
C LEU A 798 -25.77 2.97 -13.60
N ARG A 799 -26.99 2.88 -14.12
CA ARG A 799 -27.82 1.67 -13.99
C ARG A 799 -27.90 1.06 -15.37
N ILE A 800 -27.35 -0.13 -15.54
CA ILE A 800 -27.23 -0.78 -16.85
C ILE A 800 -27.94 -2.13 -16.84
N ARG A 801 -28.39 -2.55 -18.02
CA ARG A 801 -28.92 -3.90 -18.27
C ARG A 801 -28.39 -4.40 -19.61
N ARG A 802 -27.97 -5.66 -19.68
CA ARG A 802 -27.48 -6.23 -20.94
C ARG A 802 -28.61 -6.28 -21.97
N ARG A 803 -28.32 -5.94 -23.22
CA ARG A 803 -29.30 -6.06 -24.31
C ARG A 803 -29.42 -7.53 -24.72
N ASN A 804 -30.65 -7.99 -24.90
CA ASN A 804 -30.88 -9.32 -25.46
C ASN A 804 -30.48 -9.32 -26.94
N VAL A 805 -29.72 -10.32 -27.39
CA VAL A 805 -29.23 -10.47 -28.77
C VAL A 805 -30.39 -10.81 -29.76
N THR A 806 -31.65 -10.58 -29.39
CA THR A 806 -32.84 -10.92 -30.18
C THR A 806 -33.81 -9.75 -30.45
N GLU A 807 -33.44 -8.51 -30.12
CA GLU A 807 -34.19 -7.30 -30.50
C GLU A 807 -33.52 -6.49 -31.62
#